data_AF-A0A496U3U6-F1
#
_entry.id   AF-A0A496U3U6-F1
#
_cell.length_a   1.000
_cell.length_b   1.000
_cell.length_c   1.000
_cell.angle_alpha   90.00
_cell.angle_beta   90.00
_cell.angle_gamma   90.00
#
_symmetry.space_group_name_H-M   'P 1'
#
loop_
_entity.id
_entity.type
_entity.pdbx_description
1 polymer ?
#
loop_
_entity_poly.entity_id
_entity_poly.type
_entity_poly.pdbx_seq_one_letter_code
_entity_poly.pdbx_strand_id
1 'polypeptide(L)'
;MYKLKINKMYDSSKIKIVIDPGHGGEATGAVGPTGLQEKDVNLTVARHLKRFLEEEGFPVILTRDGDYDVPLEERVRISVENKADIFISIHHNASAVLNRNINRTELYCPFEPFSPSFDLAYKLQKNFRRRFGLTVESPLPANYRVLKGNVPVSVLTEASYISNPEEEELLKRKERLVLEAEIIFESILEFITSGLPRINSKKVERDKVKLRFSEEIDPASLAVFIDGNVLDFVAEEGKEIVLPIPEKLRGGVHIISIYGRCMKGNAFPPQHIKITKEFTIESFSHVLKNYGPYNLLRIKFFDKYMNPVPPNLPFYVQPKDCEIIDSLPHTDLNGEVFLLLKMEREHSEIEFEINKFSGVIHIDRYPVKRKVVCGKVLNQITPEPLVEVKIEGGEEIVWSEKFGLFESSGEELRFSKRGFYPRTLKLSTGEFTEVMLEPLFKGVLHDKKILIDPARGGKDKGDLSLQNPTSLLNLKIALLLKRLFSYAGATVYLTRLDEETTIDEVERVKRIEKIQPDFAFQIDTTELYPGHGYFIYYYYRDKESERLAKLVKKHTPSMAFLKPQIMEYGSYFIIHPKATRLLVNPSQITVLKDYNQNELLKVVAISIFGGLLEYLGFEGFRLKKYKVCDKIEDLMIKSEDLPISIFTGDEVLVPFSRFGSKIVIKKGNKEKKISLKEGSCIRWPDGN
;
A
#
# COMPACT_ATOMS: atom_id res chain seq x y z
N MET A 1 42.74 -13.69 20.63
CA MET A 1 41.80 -13.82 21.76
C MET A 1 41.82 -12.53 22.58
N TYR A 2 40.93 -11.58 22.26
CA TYR A 2 40.65 -10.46 23.15
C TYR A 2 39.67 -10.94 24.22
N LYS A 3 40.14 -11.25 25.43
CA LYS A 3 39.26 -11.42 26.59
C LYS A 3 38.83 -10.02 27.04
N LEU A 4 37.75 -9.50 26.46
CA LEU A 4 36.98 -8.45 27.11
C LEU A 4 36.43 -9.06 28.41
N LYS A 5 37.07 -8.76 29.55
CA LYS A 5 36.45 -8.98 30.86
C LYS A 5 35.28 -8.00 30.98
N ILE A 6 34.13 -8.34 30.40
CA ILE A 6 32.89 -7.64 30.64
C ILE A 6 32.48 -8.01 32.06
N ASN A 7 32.53 -7.06 32.99
CA ASN A 7 31.85 -7.22 34.28
C ASN A 7 30.39 -7.58 33.95
N LYS A 8 29.92 -8.78 34.33
CA LYS A 8 28.59 -9.28 33.93
C LYS A 8 27.50 -8.33 34.43
N MET A 9 27.02 -7.43 33.55
CA MET A 9 25.94 -6.47 33.81
C MET A 9 24.54 -7.05 33.55
N TYR A 10 24.46 -8.33 33.17
CA TYR A 10 23.23 -9.06 32.85
C TYR A 10 23.34 -10.52 33.28
N ASP A 11 22.20 -11.14 33.57
CA ASP A 11 22.09 -12.56 33.90
C ASP A 11 21.91 -13.36 32.60
N SER A 12 23.02 -13.80 32.00
CA SER A 12 23.01 -14.51 30.71
C SER A 12 22.13 -15.76 30.70
N SER A 13 21.95 -16.41 31.85
CA SER A 13 21.10 -17.59 32.00
C SER A 13 19.60 -17.34 31.72
N LYS A 14 19.16 -16.07 31.74
CA LYS A 14 17.77 -15.66 31.53
C LYS A 14 17.47 -15.16 30.12
N ILE A 15 18.47 -15.07 29.25
CA ILE A 15 18.32 -14.56 27.89
C ILE A 15 18.47 -15.71 26.91
N LYS A 16 17.36 -16.19 26.35
CA LYS A 16 17.37 -17.33 25.42
C LYS A 16 17.56 -16.86 23.99
N ILE A 17 18.51 -17.47 23.28
CA ILE A 17 18.84 -17.12 21.91
C ILE A 17 18.57 -18.33 21.01
N VAL A 18 17.79 -18.12 19.96
CA VAL A 18 17.60 -19.12 18.89
C VAL A 18 18.39 -18.67 17.67
N ILE A 19 19.23 -19.56 17.15
CA ILE A 19 19.99 -19.34 15.93
C ILE A 19 19.42 -20.28 14.87
N ASP A 20 19.09 -19.71 13.71
CA ASP A 20 18.49 -20.42 12.60
C ASP A 20 19.47 -20.46 11.42
N PRO A 21 20.29 -21.52 11.29
CA PRO A 21 21.07 -21.70 10.07
C PRO A 21 20.13 -22.00 8.91
N GLY A 22 20.05 -21.08 7.96
CA GLY A 22 19.19 -21.17 6.79
C GLY A 22 19.39 -22.47 6.01
N HIS A 23 18.34 -22.92 5.32
CA HIS A 23 18.36 -24.11 4.45
C HIS A 23 18.67 -25.43 5.20
N GLY A 24 19.16 -26.46 4.50
CA GLY A 24 19.50 -27.78 5.05
C GLY A 24 18.89 -28.95 4.25
N GLY A 25 19.53 -30.11 4.28
CA GLY A 25 19.11 -31.30 3.52
C GLY A 25 19.12 -31.03 2.02
N GLU A 26 18.00 -31.34 1.35
CA GLU A 26 17.81 -31.08 -0.09
C GLU A 26 17.73 -29.59 -0.43
N ALA A 27 17.38 -28.73 0.54
CA ALA A 27 17.47 -27.30 0.36
C ALA A 27 18.94 -26.88 0.50
N THR A 28 19.67 -26.80 -0.60
CA THR A 28 21.09 -26.38 -0.60
C THR A 28 21.28 -24.90 -0.27
N GLY A 29 20.22 -24.09 -0.45
CA GLY A 29 20.34 -22.64 -0.59
C GLY A 29 21.06 -22.28 -1.89
N ALA A 30 21.66 -21.11 -1.94
CA ALA A 30 22.51 -20.71 -3.04
C ALA A 30 23.74 -21.61 -3.20
N VAL A 31 24.22 -21.75 -4.44
CA VAL A 31 25.42 -22.53 -4.77
C VAL A 31 26.42 -21.60 -5.44
N GLY A 32 27.62 -21.54 -4.88
CA GLY A 32 28.71 -20.73 -5.39
C GLY A 32 29.28 -21.28 -6.70
N PRO A 33 30.03 -20.46 -7.46
CA PRO A 33 30.67 -20.85 -8.73
C PRO A 33 31.46 -22.16 -8.72
N THR A 34 32.05 -22.55 -7.58
CA THR A 34 32.84 -23.80 -7.44
C THR A 34 32.07 -24.95 -6.78
N GLY A 35 30.79 -24.74 -6.46
CA GLY A 35 29.91 -25.74 -5.86
C GLY A 35 29.77 -25.64 -4.33
N LEU A 36 30.30 -24.60 -3.68
CA LEU A 36 30.08 -24.36 -2.25
C LEU A 36 28.59 -24.12 -2.00
N GLN A 37 28.00 -24.82 -1.03
CA GLN A 37 26.56 -24.73 -0.74
C GLN A 37 26.32 -23.82 0.47
N GLU A 38 25.35 -22.93 0.36
CA GLU A 38 24.99 -21.96 1.40
C GLU A 38 24.64 -22.64 2.73
N LYS A 39 23.91 -23.76 2.68
CA LYS A 39 23.50 -24.51 3.88
C LYS A 39 24.68 -24.92 4.77
N ASP A 40 25.85 -25.20 4.20
CA ASP A 40 27.04 -25.67 4.92
C ASP A 40 27.76 -24.49 5.58
N VAL A 41 27.84 -23.37 4.86
CA VAL A 41 28.36 -22.09 5.37
C VAL A 41 27.51 -21.63 6.56
N ASN A 42 26.18 -21.56 6.37
CA ASN A 42 25.22 -21.14 7.39
C ASN A 42 25.32 -21.99 8.67
N LEU A 43 25.39 -23.32 8.54
CA LEU A 43 25.51 -24.22 9.69
C LEU A 43 26.84 -24.03 10.44
N THR A 44 27.93 -23.82 9.70
CA THR A 44 29.27 -23.67 10.29
C THR A 44 29.37 -22.38 11.09
N VAL A 45 28.88 -21.26 10.54
CA VAL A 45 28.81 -19.98 11.26
C VAL A 45 27.91 -20.11 12.49
N ALA A 46 26.73 -20.73 12.35
CA ALA A 46 25.79 -20.91 13.47
C ALA A 46 26.40 -21.72 14.64
N ARG A 47 27.18 -22.77 14.35
CA ARG A 47 27.89 -23.56 15.37
C ARG A 47 28.97 -22.74 16.08
N HIS A 48 29.73 -21.92 15.35
CA HIS A 48 30.70 -21.01 15.96
C HIS A 48 30.03 -19.98 16.85
N LEU A 49 28.95 -19.34 16.37
CA LEU A 49 28.17 -18.37 17.13
C LEU A 49 27.56 -18.99 18.39
N LYS A 50 26.98 -20.19 18.28
CA LYS A 50 26.44 -20.95 19.42
C LYS A 50 27.51 -21.14 20.49
N ARG A 51 28.68 -21.65 20.11
CA ARG A 51 29.78 -21.86 21.04
C ARG A 51 30.18 -20.56 21.76
N PHE A 52 30.34 -19.46 21.03
CA PHE A 52 30.70 -18.17 21.63
C PHE A 52 29.65 -17.69 22.65
N LEU A 53 28.36 -17.83 22.34
CA LEU A 53 27.27 -17.45 23.24
C LEU A 53 27.15 -18.38 24.46
N GLU A 54 27.31 -19.69 24.29
CA GLU A 54 27.29 -20.65 25.39
C GLU A 54 28.49 -20.46 26.34
N GLU A 55 29.66 -20.08 25.82
CA GLU A 55 30.84 -19.73 26.62
C GLU A 55 30.59 -18.49 27.51
N GLU A 56 29.71 -17.57 27.10
CA GLU A 56 29.23 -16.44 27.92
C GLU A 56 28.05 -16.80 28.86
N GLY A 57 27.53 -18.03 28.74
CA GLY A 57 26.50 -18.60 29.61
C GLY A 57 25.06 -18.38 29.13
N PHE A 58 24.85 -18.03 27.86
CA PHE A 58 23.50 -17.94 27.28
C PHE A 58 22.93 -19.34 26.97
N PRO A 59 21.63 -19.60 27.23
CA PRO A 59 20.93 -20.73 26.65
C PRO A 59 20.73 -20.52 25.13
N VAL A 60 21.33 -21.39 24.32
CA VAL A 60 21.30 -21.29 22.85
C VAL A 60 20.68 -22.52 22.21
N ILE A 61 19.73 -22.31 21.30
CA ILE A 61 19.05 -23.37 20.55
C ILE A 61 19.32 -23.14 19.06
N LEU A 62 19.65 -24.21 18.33
CA LEU A 62 19.66 -24.18 16.87
C LEU A 62 18.35 -24.73 16.33
N THR A 63 17.80 -24.13 15.27
CA THR A 63 16.65 -24.75 14.55
C THR A 63 17.04 -26.06 13.88
N ARG A 64 18.30 -26.17 13.44
CA ARG A 64 18.95 -27.43 13.06
C ARG A 64 20.41 -27.43 13.50
N ASP A 65 20.91 -28.59 13.93
CA ASP A 65 22.31 -28.80 14.30
C ASP A 65 23.04 -29.77 13.36
N GLY A 66 22.37 -30.24 12.31
CA GLY A 66 22.88 -31.11 11.25
C GLY A 66 22.40 -30.69 9.86
N ASP A 67 22.71 -31.52 8.86
CA ASP A 67 22.28 -31.32 7.48
C ASP A 67 20.93 -31.99 7.18
N TYR A 68 19.86 -31.34 7.61
CA TYR A 68 18.49 -31.73 7.33
C TYR A 68 17.63 -30.47 7.12
N ASP A 69 16.59 -30.58 6.30
CA ASP A 69 15.69 -29.46 6.06
C ASP A 69 14.74 -29.26 7.26
N VAL A 70 14.47 -27.98 7.56
CA VAL A 70 13.50 -27.56 8.56
C VAL A 70 12.53 -26.59 7.88
N PRO A 71 11.22 -26.90 7.81
CA PRO A 71 10.24 -26.01 7.22
C PRO A 71 10.23 -24.61 7.87
N LEU A 72 9.90 -23.57 7.10
CA LEU A 72 9.94 -22.18 7.61
C LEU A 72 9.01 -21.97 8.82
N GLU A 73 7.82 -22.59 8.80
CA GLU A 73 6.86 -22.60 9.89
C GLU A 73 7.44 -23.25 11.16
N GLU A 74 8.24 -24.29 10.99
CA GLU A 74 8.85 -25.03 12.09
C GLU A 74 9.93 -24.20 12.78
N ARG A 75 10.78 -23.50 12.00
CA ARG A 75 11.80 -22.58 12.53
C ARG A 75 11.19 -21.51 13.43
N VAL A 76 10.04 -20.97 13.01
CA VAL A 76 9.24 -20.03 13.82
C VAL A 76 8.69 -20.71 15.07
N ARG A 77 8.10 -21.90 14.93
CA ARG A 77 7.49 -22.63 16.05
C ARG A 77 8.51 -22.94 17.15
N ILE A 78 9.70 -23.44 16.78
CA ILE A 78 10.82 -23.68 17.70
C ILE A 78 11.12 -22.43 18.53
N SER A 79 11.14 -21.26 17.90
CA SER A 79 11.45 -20.00 18.58
C SER A 79 10.38 -19.57 19.58
N VAL A 80 9.11 -19.70 19.20
CA VAL A 80 7.96 -19.36 20.04
C VAL A 80 7.85 -20.31 21.24
N GLU A 81 7.90 -21.62 21.01
CA GLU A 81 7.73 -22.64 22.04
C GLU A 81 8.83 -22.57 23.10
N ASN A 82 10.05 -22.24 22.68
CA ASN A 82 11.18 -22.09 23.60
C ASN A 82 11.23 -20.73 24.30
N LYS A 83 10.29 -19.81 23.97
CA LYS A 83 10.24 -18.43 24.48
C LYS A 83 11.56 -17.70 24.23
N ALA A 84 12.03 -17.75 22.98
CA ALA A 84 13.23 -17.05 22.57
C ALA A 84 13.09 -15.55 22.86
N ASP A 85 14.17 -14.93 23.35
CA ASP A 85 14.27 -13.48 23.50
C ASP A 85 14.85 -12.85 22.23
N ILE A 86 15.81 -13.57 21.61
CA ILE A 86 16.47 -13.16 20.38
C ILE A 86 16.44 -14.33 19.40
N PHE A 87 16.03 -14.05 18.16
CA PHE A 87 16.10 -14.95 17.02
C PHE A 87 17.03 -14.38 15.95
N ILE A 88 17.97 -15.19 15.46
CA ILE A 88 18.91 -14.78 14.41
C ILE A 88 18.95 -15.85 13.33
N SER A 89 18.50 -15.51 12.14
CA SER A 89 18.64 -16.37 10.96
C SER A 89 19.91 -16.02 10.19
N ILE A 90 20.71 -17.03 9.84
CA ILE A 90 22.02 -16.87 9.19
C ILE A 90 21.92 -17.40 7.76
N HIS A 91 22.24 -16.53 6.80
CA HIS A 91 22.17 -16.76 5.37
C HIS A 91 23.37 -16.14 4.62
N HIS A 92 23.59 -16.61 3.39
CA HIS A 92 24.55 -16.04 2.46
C HIS A 92 23.92 -15.85 1.08
N ASN A 93 23.91 -14.62 0.62
CA ASN A 93 23.06 -14.18 -0.49
C ASN A 93 23.58 -14.70 -1.83
N ALA A 94 22.76 -14.54 -2.86
CA ALA A 94 23.18 -14.70 -4.24
C ALA A 94 22.56 -13.63 -5.13
N SER A 95 23.32 -13.21 -6.14
CA SER A 95 22.86 -12.21 -7.09
C SER A 95 21.68 -12.74 -7.92
N ALA A 96 20.47 -12.21 -7.67
CA ALA A 96 19.26 -12.57 -8.42
C ALA A 96 19.35 -12.25 -9.93
N VAL A 97 20.21 -11.31 -10.31
CA VAL A 97 20.53 -10.93 -11.70
C VAL A 97 21.73 -11.67 -12.28
N LEU A 98 22.25 -12.68 -11.57
CA LEU A 98 23.43 -13.48 -11.94
C LEU A 98 24.71 -12.66 -12.16
N ASN A 99 24.75 -11.42 -11.66
CA ASN A 99 25.95 -10.60 -11.67
C ASN A 99 26.87 -11.01 -10.52
N ARG A 100 27.95 -11.72 -10.86
CA ARG A 100 28.95 -12.25 -9.93
C ARG A 100 29.83 -11.18 -9.28
N ASN A 101 29.80 -9.93 -9.74
CA ASN A 101 30.56 -8.83 -9.15
C ASN A 101 29.83 -8.18 -7.96
N ILE A 102 28.58 -8.58 -7.69
CA ILE A 102 27.82 -8.08 -6.55
C ILE A 102 28.26 -8.81 -5.30
N ASN A 103 28.71 -8.05 -4.30
CA ASN A 103 28.96 -8.53 -2.95
C ASN A 103 28.77 -7.39 -1.94
N ARG A 104 27.99 -7.65 -0.90
CA ARG A 104 27.67 -6.74 0.20
C ARG A 104 27.01 -7.50 1.34
N THR A 105 26.96 -6.89 2.51
CA THR A 105 26.17 -7.38 3.65
C THR A 105 24.78 -6.75 3.63
N GLU A 106 23.76 -7.57 3.78
CA GLU A 106 22.36 -7.14 3.94
C GLU A 106 21.81 -7.68 5.26
N LEU A 107 21.05 -6.86 5.97
CA LEU A 107 20.51 -7.19 7.28
C LEU A 107 19.02 -6.95 7.26
N TYR A 108 18.25 -7.94 7.69
CA TYR A 108 16.81 -7.89 7.61
C TYR A 108 16.17 -7.98 9.00
N CYS A 109 15.11 -7.20 9.21
CA CYS A 109 14.33 -7.21 10.44
C CYS A 109 12.82 -7.06 10.14
N PRO A 110 11.92 -7.31 11.09
CA PRO A 110 10.52 -6.94 10.97
C PRO A 110 10.34 -5.46 10.62
N PHE A 111 9.19 -5.14 10.02
CA PHE A 111 8.83 -3.79 9.58
C PHE A 111 8.50 -2.86 10.75
N GLU A 112 9.47 -2.54 11.61
CA GLU A 112 9.29 -1.70 12.79
C GLU A 112 10.59 -0.90 13.08
N PRO A 113 10.74 0.34 12.56
CA PRO A 113 11.99 1.09 12.65
C PRO A 113 12.35 1.54 14.09
N PHE A 114 11.36 1.57 14.99
CA PHE A 114 11.54 1.87 16.42
C PHE A 114 11.35 0.59 17.25
N SER A 115 12.03 -0.49 16.87
CA SER A 115 11.97 -1.78 17.56
C SER A 115 13.35 -2.27 18.00
N PRO A 116 13.41 -3.11 19.04
CA PRO A 116 14.66 -3.78 19.40
C PRO A 116 15.25 -4.64 18.28
N SER A 117 14.44 -5.16 17.35
CA SER A 117 14.94 -5.87 16.16
C SER A 117 15.77 -4.95 15.25
N PHE A 118 15.29 -3.72 15.02
CA PHE A 118 16.03 -2.72 14.26
C PHE A 118 17.31 -2.29 14.98
N ASP A 119 17.27 -2.14 16.30
CA ASP A 119 18.45 -1.79 17.09
C ASP A 119 19.55 -2.87 17.05
N LEU A 120 19.18 -4.15 17.10
CA LEU A 120 20.12 -5.25 16.90
C LEU A 120 20.69 -5.23 15.47
N ALA A 121 19.83 -5.07 14.46
CA ALA A 121 20.26 -4.98 13.06
C ALA A 121 21.19 -3.78 12.82
N TYR A 122 20.97 -2.64 13.47
CA TYR A 122 21.84 -1.47 13.38
C TYR A 122 23.22 -1.71 14.03
N LYS A 123 23.27 -2.43 15.15
CA LYS A 123 24.55 -2.83 15.78
C LYS A 123 25.30 -3.84 14.91
N LEU A 124 24.61 -4.80 14.33
CA LEU A 124 25.17 -5.70 13.31
C LEU A 124 25.75 -4.89 12.15
N GLN A 125 25.00 -3.93 11.62
CA GLN A 125 25.44 -3.07 10.51
C GLN A 125 26.78 -2.40 10.83
N LYS A 126 26.86 -1.75 11.99
CA LYS A 126 28.06 -1.04 12.45
C LYS A 126 29.27 -1.98 12.59
N ASN A 127 29.08 -3.16 13.17
CA ASN A 127 30.17 -4.12 13.39
C ASN A 127 30.63 -4.81 12.10
N PHE A 128 29.70 -5.21 11.22
CA PHE A 128 30.02 -5.70 9.88
C PHE A 128 30.81 -4.66 9.08
N ARG A 129 30.35 -3.41 9.07
CA ARG A 129 31.01 -2.32 8.33
C ARG A 129 32.43 -2.06 8.82
N ARG A 130 32.70 -2.26 10.12
CA ARG A 130 34.02 -2.06 10.72
C ARG A 130 34.99 -3.20 10.43
N ARG A 131 34.51 -4.45 10.35
CA ARG A 131 35.38 -5.64 10.44
C ARG A 131 35.31 -6.59 9.24
N PHE A 132 34.21 -6.60 8.49
CA PHE A 132 33.97 -7.64 7.49
C PHE A 132 34.52 -7.30 6.10
N GLY A 133 34.85 -6.03 5.84
CA GLY A 133 35.49 -5.60 4.60
C GLY A 133 34.54 -5.49 3.39
N LEU A 134 33.23 -5.52 3.62
CA LEU A 134 32.20 -5.36 2.58
C LEU A 134 31.40 -4.07 2.80
N THR A 135 30.79 -3.57 1.72
CA THR A 135 29.71 -2.58 1.83
C THR A 135 28.56 -3.20 2.63
N VAL A 136 27.95 -2.42 3.52
CA VAL A 136 26.85 -2.88 4.38
C VAL A 136 25.67 -1.95 4.19
N GLU A 137 24.56 -2.51 3.74
CA GLU A 137 23.31 -1.75 3.58
C GLU A 137 22.71 -1.36 4.93
N SER A 138 21.82 -0.37 4.92
CA SER A 138 21.01 -0.09 6.11
C SER A 138 20.09 -1.27 6.42
N PRO A 139 19.72 -1.53 7.69
CA PRO A 139 18.78 -2.58 8.01
C PRO A 139 17.48 -2.45 7.20
N LEU A 140 17.14 -3.52 6.50
CA LEU A 140 16.04 -3.61 5.56
C LEU A 140 14.85 -4.29 6.21
N PRO A 141 13.67 -3.67 6.20
CA PRO A 141 12.50 -4.36 6.71
C PRO A 141 12.09 -5.46 5.74
N ALA A 142 11.80 -6.66 6.27
CA ALA A 142 11.41 -7.80 5.46
C ALA A 142 10.20 -8.54 6.01
N ASN A 143 9.48 -9.16 5.07
CA ASN A 143 8.31 -9.98 5.31
C ASN A 143 8.64 -11.48 5.22
N TYR A 144 9.90 -11.87 5.49
CA TYR A 144 10.32 -13.27 5.52
C TYR A 144 9.58 -14.03 6.61
N ARG A 145 9.22 -15.29 6.33
CA ARG A 145 8.41 -16.11 7.24
C ARG A 145 9.04 -16.24 8.63
N VAL A 146 10.35 -16.45 8.69
CA VAL A 146 11.11 -16.62 9.94
C VAL A 146 11.10 -15.39 10.84
N LEU A 147 10.95 -14.19 10.28
CA LEU A 147 10.88 -12.93 11.04
C LEU A 147 9.47 -12.63 11.59
N LYS A 148 8.45 -13.42 11.24
CA LYS A 148 7.06 -13.20 11.68
C LYS A 148 6.69 -13.91 12.99
N GLY A 149 7.67 -14.50 13.66
CA GLY A 149 7.43 -15.45 14.75
C GLY A 149 7.00 -14.87 16.09
N ASN A 150 6.57 -13.61 16.19
CA ASN A 150 6.28 -12.94 17.48
C ASN A 150 7.42 -13.10 18.53
N VAL A 151 8.66 -13.23 18.07
CA VAL A 151 9.84 -13.18 18.94
C VAL A 151 10.15 -11.71 19.22
N PRO A 152 10.45 -11.31 20.46
CA PRO A 152 10.69 -9.90 20.80
C PRO A 152 11.77 -9.22 19.94
N VAL A 153 12.81 -9.97 19.59
CA VAL A 153 13.91 -9.52 18.73
C VAL A 153 14.16 -10.58 17.67
N SER A 154 14.04 -10.23 16.39
CA SER A 154 14.34 -11.15 15.29
C SER A 154 15.06 -10.44 14.15
N VAL A 155 16.17 -11.00 13.71
CA VAL A 155 16.95 -10.51 12.57
C VAL A 155 17.36 -11.66 11.65
N LEU A 156 17.59 -11.36 10.38
CA LEU A 156 18.19 -12.26 9.41
C LEU A 156 19.43 -11.58 8.82
N THR A 157 20.55 -12.30 8.77
CA THR A 157 21.82 -11.80 8.26
C THR A 157 22.13 -12.46 6.92
N GLU A 158 22.34 -11.65 5.89
CA GLU A 158 22.99 -12.05 4.64
C GLU A 158 24.40 -11.45 4.68
N ALA A 159 25.37 -12.19 5.23
CA ALA A 159 26.68 -11.64 5.54
C ALA A 159 27.45 -11.22 4.27
N SER A 160 27.38 -12.04 3.23
CA SER A 160 28.01 -11.81 1.93
C SER A 160 27.32 -12.60 0.82
N TYR A 161 27.78 -12.44 -0.42
CA TYR A 161 27.22 -13.11 -1.59
C TYR A 161 28.05 -14.34 -1.97
N ILE A 162 27.53 -15.55 -1.76
CA ILE A 162 28.19 -16.80 -2.17
C ILE A 162 28.37 -16.90 -3.69
N SER A 163 27.55 -16.16 -4.45
CA SER A 163 27.68 -16.07 -5.91
C SER A 163 28.90 -15.28 -6.39
N ASN A 164 29.55 -14.51 -5.51
CA ASN A 164 30.77 -13.76 -5.83
C ASN A 164 31.99 -14.69 -5.72
N PRO A 165 32.80 -14.87 -6.79
CA PRO A 165 33.91 -15.83 -6.79
C PRO A 165 34.98 -15.55 -5.73
N GLU A 166 35.33 -14.28 -5.50
CA GLU A 166 36.35 -13.91 -4.51
C GLU A 166 35.85 -14.20 -3.09
N GLU A 167 34.58 -13.91 -2.81
CA GLU A 167 33.95 -14.21 -1.53
C GLU A 167 33.78 -15.71 -1.31
N GLU A 168 33.39 -16.48 -2.32
CA GLU A 168 33.28 -17.94 -2.21
C GLU A 168 34.60 -18.56 -1.74
N GLU A 169 35.75 -18.09 -2.27
CA GLU A 169 37.07 -18.54 -1.84
C GLU A 169 37.42 -18.12 -0.41
N LEU A 170 36.84 -17.04 0.10
CA LEU A 170 36.95 -16.65 1.51
C LEU A 170 36.05 -17.49 2.39
N LEU A 171 34.80 -17.78 1.98
CA LEU A 171 33.83 -18.57 2.75
C LEU A 171 34.27 -20.03 2.94
N LYS A 172 35.15 -20.56 2.08
CA LYS A 172 35.81 -21.86 2.30
C LYS A 172 36.81 -21.85 3.46
N ARG A 173 37.26 -20.68 3.91
CA ARG A 173 38.27 -20.53 4.96
C ARG A 173 37.60 -20.40 6.31
N LYS A 174 38.05 -21.21 7.27
CA LYS A 174 37.54 -21.19 8.64
C LYS A 174 37.63 -19.80 9.26
N GLU A 175 38.67 -19.05 8.97
CA GLU A 175 38.90 -17.70 9.51
C GLU A 175 37.80 -16.73 9.10
N ARG A 176 37.26 -16.85 7.88
CA ARG A 176 36.15 -16.01 7.39
C ARG A 176 34.86 -16.30 8.15
N LEU A 177 34.53 -17.59 8.31
CA LEU A 177 33.31 -18.05 8.99
C LEU A 177 33.35 -17.75 10.50
N VAL A 178 34.54 -17.89 11.11
CA VAL A 178 34.77 -17.52 12.50
C VAL A 178 34.65 -16.00 12.68
N LEU A 179 35.22 -15.20 11.77
CA LEU A 179 35.10 -13.74 11.83
C LEU A 179 33.64 -13.27 11.74
N GLU A 180 32.83 -13.86 10.87
CA GLU A 180 31.41 -13.56 10.80
C GLU A 180 30.69 -13.87 12.12
N ALA A 181 30.90 -15.08 12.66
CA ALA A 181 30.33 -15.48 13.94
C ALA A 181 30.77 -14.56 15.09
N GLU A 182 32.03 -14.11 15.11
CA GLU A 182 32.54 -13.14 16.09
C GLU A 182 31.84 -11.78 15.96
N ILE A 183 31.63 -11.27 14.74
CA ILE A 183 30.93 -10.01 14.49
C ILE A 183 29.48 -10.08 14.98
N ILE A 184 28.78 -11.19 14.67
CA ILE A 184 27.40 -11.40 15.13
C ILE A 184 27.37 -11.50 16.66
N PHE A 185 28.28 -12.29 17.26
CA PHE A 185 28.41 -12.43 18.71
C PHE A 185 28.63 -11.09 19.41
N GLU A 186 29.61 -10.29 18.96
CA GLU A 186 29.89 -8.96 19.53
C GLU A 186 28.70 -8.02 19.41
N SER A 187 27.96 -8.08 18.31
CA SER A 187 26.77 -7.26 18.10
C SER A 187 25.63 -7.64 19.03
N ILE A 188 25.44 -8.94 19.31
CA ILE A 188 24.48 -9.43 20.30
C ILE A 188 24.90 -8.97 21.71
N LEU A 189 26.18 -9.09 22.06
CA LEU A 189 26.67 -8.62 23.35
C LEU A 189 26.47 -7.10 23.51
N GLU A 190 26.86 -6.31 22.52
CA GLU A 190 26.62 -4.86 22.49
C GLU A 190 25.13 -4.57 22.65
N PHE A 191 24.27 -5.29 21.93
CA PHE A 191 22.82 -5.17 22.06
C PHE A 191 22.34 -5.49 23.47
N ILE A 192 22.67 -6.64 24.04
CA ILE A 192 22.21 -7.03 25.39
C ILE A 192 22.72 -6.04 26.45
N THR A 193 23.95 -5.54 26.31
CA THR A 193 24.50 -4.53 27.24
C THR A 193 23.80 -3.18 27.14
N SER A 194 23.22 -2.84 25.98
CA SER A 194 22.35 -1.67 25.78
C SER A 194 20.93 -1.84 26.35
N GLY A 195 20.65 -2.92 27.09
CA GLY A 195 19.40 -3.16 27.83
C GLY A 195 18.35 -3.95 27.04
N LEU A 196 17.55 -4.78 27.72
CA LEU A 196 16.42 -5.52 27.16
C LEU A 196 15.15 -5.15 27.93
N PRO A 197 14.59 -3.95 27.70
CA PRO A 197 13.41 -3.50 28.44
C PRO A 197 12.20 -4.41 28.14
N ARG A 198 11.71 -5.09 29.18
CA ARG A 198 10.51 -5.93 29.15
C ARG A 198 9.40 -5.29 29.96
N ILE A 199 8.15 -5.50 29.56
CA ILE A 199 6.98 -5.04 30.32
C ILE A 199 6.62 -6.12 31.34
N ASN A 200 6.71 -5.75 32.61
CA ASN A 200 6.36 -6.61 33.74
C ASN A 200 4.87 -6.50 34.09
N SER A 201 4.26 -5.33 33.89
CA SER A 201 2.82 -5.14 34.12
C SER A 201 2.23 -4.02 33.27
N LYS A 202 0.98 -4.21 32.84
CA LYS A 202 0.17 -3.22 32.11
C LYS A 202 -1.17 -3.06 32.80
N LYS A 203 -1.52 -1.84 33.20
CA LYS A 203 -2.81 -1.49 33.82
C LYS A 203 -3.46 -0.34 33.06
N VAL A 204 -4.74 -0.48 32.73
CA VAL A 204 -5.57 0.57 32.11
C VAL A 204 -6.60 1.00 33.15
N GLU A 205 -6.51 2.26 33.58
CA GLU A 205 -7.43 2.90 34.51
C GLU A 205 -8.31 3.91 33.75
N ARG A 206 -9.33 4.50 34.41
CA ARG A 206 -10.30 5.40 33.76
C ARG A 206 -9.65 6.65 33.16
N ASP A 207 -8.64 7.16 33.83
CA ASP A 207 -7.97 8.43 33.56
C ASP A 207 -6.51 8.28 33.14
N LYS A 208 -5.95 7.06 33.15
CA LYS A 208 -4.54 6.82 32.83
C LYS A 208 -4.21 5.39 32.45
N VAL A 209 -3.06 5.19 31.82
CA VAL A 209 -2.44 3.89 31.56
C VAL A 209 -1.11 3.81 32.28
N LYS A 210 -0.86 2.69 32.99
CA LYS A 210 0.41 2.44 33.68
C LYS A 210 1.13 1.25 33.06
N LEU A 211 2.40 1.45 32.70
CA LEU A 211 3.30 0.42 32.21
C LEU A 211 4.52 0.33 33.12
N ARG A 212 4.80 -0.87 33.64
CA ARG A 212 5.99 -1.13 34.45
C ARG A 212 6.98 -1.98 33.66
N PHE A 213 8.22 -1.53 33.59
CA PHE A 213 9.30 -2.15 32.86
C PHE A 213 10.30 -2.87 33.78
N SER A 214 11.10 -3.77 33.20
CA SER A 214 12.23 -4.42 33.87
C SER A 214 13.40 -3.46 34.11
N GLU A 215 13.51 -2.42 33.27
CA GLU A 215 14.58 -1.43 33.26
C GLU A 215 14.00 -0.01 33.22
N GLU A 216 14.84 0.97 33.53
CA GLU A 216 14.45 2.39 33.45
C GLU A 216 14.33 2.82 31.99
N ILE A 217 13.28 3.59 31.70
CA ILE A 217 12.98 4.12 30.38
C ILE A 217 13.54 5.54 30.28
N ASP A 218 14.08 5.88 29.11
CA ASP A 218 14.54 7.24 28.81
C ASP A 218 13.33 8.12 28.45
N PRO A 219 12.98 9.10 29.29
CA PRO A 219 11.84 10.00 29.06
C PRO A 219 11.95 10.74 27.72
N ALA A 220 13.16 11.15 27.34
CA ALA A 220 13.41 11.93 26.13
C ALA A 220 13.18 11.10 24.84
N SER A 221 13.13 9.78 24.96
CA SER A 221 12.90 8.86 23.85
C SER A 221 11.43 8.48 23.67
N LEU A 222 10.56 8.79 24.65
CA LEU A 222 9.16 8.36 24.61
C LEU A 222 8.39 9.13 23.54
N ALA A 223 7.74 8.37 22.67
CA ALA A 223 6.77 8.90 21.72
C ALA A 223 5.44 8.17 21.92
N VAL A 224 4.42 8.93 22.31
CA VAL A 224 3.07 8.40 22.53
C VAL A 224 2.11 9.07 21.57
N PHE A 225 1.24 8.25 21.00
CA PHE A 225 0.22 8.69 20.08
C PHE A 225 -1.13 8.18 20.54
N ILE A 226 -2.16 9.01 20.44
CA ILE A 226 -3.57 8.58 20.55
C ILE A 226 -4.19 8.74 19.17
N ASP A 227 -4.61 7.62 18.57
CA ASP A 227 -5.15 7.55 17.21
C ASP A 227 -4.24 8.21 16.16
N GLY A 228 -2.92 8.09 16.37
CA GLY A 228 -1.89 8.66 15.49
C GLY A 228 -1.54 10.13 15.77
N ASN A 229 -2.26 10.81 16.67
CA ASN A 229 -1.92 12.17 17.08
C ASN A 229 -0.95 12.14 18.26
N VAL A 230 0.09 12.98 18.23
CA VAL A 230 1.06 13.10 19.31
C VAL A 230 0.34 13.50 20.60
N LEU A 231 0.66 12.81 21.68
CA LEU A 231 0.23 13.16 23.02
C LEU A 231 1.39 13.83 23.75
N ASP A 232 1.25 15.12 24.02
CA ASP A 232 2.18 15.85 24.89
C ASP A 232 1.85 15.55 26.36
N PHE A 233 2.70 14.80 27.05
CA PHE A 233 2.56 14.58 28.50
C PHE A 233 3.92 14.21 29.11
N VAL A 234 4.03 14.38 30.43
CA VAL A 234 5.13 13.85 31.25
C VAL A 234 4.53 13.32 32.55
N ALA A 235 4.61 12.02 32.77
CA ALA A 235 4.57 11.43 34.11
C ALA A 235 5.29 10.07 34.08
N GLU A 236 6.55 10.10 34.52
CA GLU A 236 7.43 8.94 34.60
C GLU A 236 8.04 8.86 36.00
N GLU A 237 8.10 7.65 36.55
CA GLU A 237 8.81 7.35 37.79
C GLU A 237 9.73 6.14 37.55
N GLY A 238 10.93 6.41 37.02
CA GLY A 238 11.98 5.41 36.81
C GLY A 238 11.59 4.25 35.90
N LYS A 239 11.13 3.13 36.47
CA LYS A 239 10.70 1.92 35.74
C LYS A 239 9.21 1.90 35.42
N GLU A 240 8.46 2.91 35.80
CA GLU A 240 7.02 3.00 35.54
C GLU A 240 6.68 4.24 34.71
N ILE A 241 5.95 4.03 33.63
CA ILE A 241 5.39 5.08 32.77
C ILE A 241 3.92 5.22 33.13
N VAL A 242 3.47 6.44 33.40
CA VAL A 242 2.07 6.79 33.67
C VAL A 242 1.58 7.75 32.60
N LEU A 243 0.67 7.29 31.76
CA LEU A 243 0.12 8.04 30.65
C LEU A 243 -1.25 8.59 31.03
N PRO A 244 -1.44 9.90 31.26
CA PRO A 244 -2.76 10.46 31.47
C PRO A 244 -3.59 10.38 30.19
N ILE A 245 -4.84 9.95 30.29
CA ILE A 245 -5.82 10.01 29.21
C ILE A 245 -6.43 11.42 29.21
N PRO A 246 -6.31 12.20 28.13
CA PRO A 246 -6.81 13.57 28.11
C PRO A 246 -8.27 13.67 28.53
N GLU A 247 -8.59 14.68 29.33
CA GLU A 247 -9.96 14.88 29.81
C GLU A 247 -10.90 15.20 28.64
N LYS A 248 -10.44 16.07 27.72
CA LYS A 248 -11.14 16.51 26.50
C LYS A 248 -11.05 15.51 25.34
N LEU A 249 -10.48 14.32 25.55
CA LEU A 249 -10.49 13.28 24.53
C LEU A 249 -11.94 12.97 24.17
N ARG A 250 -12.24 12.90 22.87
CA ARG A 250 -13.56 12.50 22.38
C ARG A 250 -13.99 11.19 23.05
N GLY A 251 -15.28 10.98 23.21
CA GLY A 251 -15.79 9.66 23.60
C GLY A 251 -15.37 8.56 22.61
N GLY A 252 -15.53 7.30 23.02
CA GLY A 252 -15.39 6.15 22.13
C GLY A 252 -14.08 5.37 22.30
N VAL A 253 -13.74 4.58 21.29
CA VAL A 253 -12.58 3.69 21.30
C VAL A 253 -11.36 4.42 20.75
N HIS A 254 -10.25 4.35 21.47
CA HIS A 254 -8.98 4.93 21.03
C HIS A 254 -7.85 3.90 21.13
N ILE A 255 -6.83 4.07 20.30
CA ILE A 255 -5.59 3.28 20.36
C ILE A 255 -4.46 4.20 20.80
N ILE A 256 -3.87 3.86 21.95
CA ILE A 256 -2.63 4.48 22.42
C ILE A 256 -1.46 3.65 21.88
N SER A 257 -0.60 4.28 21.08
CA SER A 257 0.64 3.69 20.59
C SER A 257 1.82 4.29 21.33
N ILE A 258 2.71 3.44 21.85
CA ILE A 258 3.82 3.86 22.72
C ILE A 258 5.12 3.26 22.17
N TYR A 259 6.09 4.14 21.97
CA TYR A 259 7.44 3.83 21.54
C TYR A 259 8.42 4.47 22.52
N GLY A 260 9.60 3.88 22.67
CA GLY A 260 10.65 4.45 23.50
C GLY A 260 11.79 3.50 23.71
N ARG A 261 12.79 3.97 24.44
CA ARG A 261 14.06 3.29 24.70
C ARG A 261 14.34 3.24 26.20
N CYS A 262 15.08 2.23 26.63
CA CYS A 262 15.68 2.25 27.97
C CYS A 262 16.85 3.25 28.03
N MET A 263 17.23 3.65 29.24
CA MET A 263 18.36 4.55 29.48
C MET A 263 19.70 4.06 28.90
N LYS A 264 19.83 2.75 28.65
CA LYS A 264 21.02 2.13 28.05
C LYS A 264 21.00 2.10 26.51
N GLY A 265 19.89 2.50 25.89
CA GLY A 265 19.80 2.83 24.46
C GLY A 265 18.88 1.95 23.61
N ASN A 266 18.53 0.73 24.03
CA ASN A 266 17.64 -0.13 23.21
C ASN A 266 16.15 0.20 23.38
N ALA A 267 15.41 0.08 22.30
CA ALA A 267 13.96 0.18 22.25
C ALA A 267 13.27 -1.03 22.90
N PHE A 268 12.10 -0.81 23.49
CA PHE A 268 11.18 -1.90 23.81
C PHE A 268 10.25 -2.19 22.62
N PRO A 269 9.67 -3.41 22.51
CA PRO A 269 8.70 -3.70 21.46
C PRO A 269 7.51 -2.72 21.50
N PRO A 270 7.12 -2.08 20.39
CA PRO A 270 6.02 -1.11 20.37
C PRO A 270 4.76 -1.62 21.06
N GLN A 271 4.11 -0.74 21.84
CA GLN A 271 2.88 -1.09 22.55
C GLN A 271 1.68 -0.41 21.94
N HIS A 272 0.66 -1.20 21.61
CA HIS A 272 -0.65 -0.71 21.20
C HIS A 272 -1.69 -1.08 22.27
N ILE A 273 -2.33 -0.07 22.85
CA ILE A 273 -3.25 -0.21 23.98
C ILE A 273 -4.60 0.37 23.58
N LYS A 274 -5.61 -0.48 23.49
CA LYS A 274 -6.99 -0.07 23.27
C LYS A 274 -7.58 0.48 24.58
N ILE A 275 -8.11 1.69 24.53
CA ILE A 275 -8.88 2.31 25.63
C ILE A 275 -10.29 2.65 25.15
N THR A 276 -11.22 2.88 26.08
CA THR A 276 -12.57 3.34 25.76
C THR A 276 -12.95 4.47 26.71
N LYS A 277 -13.25 5.64 26.13
CA LYS A 277 -13.63 6.85 26.83
C LYS A 277 -15.16 6.96 26.87
N GLU A 278 -15.71 7.01 28.07
CA GLU A 278 -17.14 7.29 28.27
C GLU A 278 -17.48 8.72 27.86
N PHE A 279 -18.71 8.94 27.38
CA PHE A 279 -19.21 10.26 27.00
C PHE A 279 -20.73 10.36 27.21
N THR A 280 -21.21 11.60 27.33
CA THR A 280 -22.63 11.99 27.32
C THR A 280 -22.85 13.01 26.22
N ILE A 281 -24.04 13.02 25.63
CA ILE A 281 -24.43 14.05 24.66
C ILE A 281 -25.05 15.21 25.44
N GLU A 282 -24.56 16.43 25.22
CA GLU A 282 -25.04 17.63 25.93
C GLU A 282 -25.80 18.59 25.03
N SER A 283 -25.45 18.63 23.74
CA SER A 283 -26.07 19.57 22.80
C SER A 283 -26.05 19.04 21.37
N PHE A 284 -26.83 19.70 20.51
CA PHE A 284 -26.85 19.43 19.08
C PHE A 284 -27.07 20.73 18.29
N SER A 285 -26.71 20.70 17.01
CA SER A 285 -27.08 21.74 16.03
C SER A 285 -27.65 21.10 14.78
N HIS A 286 -28.38 21.86 13.97
CA HIS A 286 -28.95 21.35 12.73
C HIS A 286 -28.92 22.38 11.59
N VAL A 287 -28.93 21.88 10.35
CA VAL A 287 -29.02 22.66 9.12
C VAL A 287 -30.01 21.99 8.18
N LEU A 288 -30.95 22.76 7.62
CA LEU A 288 -31.92 22.30 6.63
C LEU A 288 -31.57 22.83 5.25
N LYS A 289 -31.62 21.97 4.23
CA LYS A 289 -31.40 22.35 2.83
C LYS A 289 -32.46 21.73 1.92
N ASN A 290 -33.02 22.52 1.02
CA ASN A 290 -34.13 22.12 0.16
C ASN A 290 -33.63 21.59 -1.19
N TYR A 291 -34.33 20.62 -1.76
CA TYR A 291 -34.09 20.01 -3.08
C TYR A 291 -35.44 19.63 -3.71
N GLY A 292 -36.06 20.57 -4.43
CA GLY A 292 -37.40 20.36 -4.99
C GLY A 292 -38.43 19.92 -3.92
N PRO A 293 -39.03 18.71 -4.00
CA PRO A 293 -39.98 18.23 -2.99
C PRO A 293 -39.31 17.68 -1.70
N TYR A 294 -37.99 17.57 -1.66
CA TYR A 294 -37.26 16.97 -0.54
C TYR A 294 -36.46 17.99 0.27
N ASN A 295 -36.20 17.65 1.54
CA ASN A 295 -35.45 18.46 2.49
C ASN A 295 -34.37 17.60 3.13
N LEU A 296 -33.12 18.01 3.00
CA LEU A 296 -31.99 17.39 3.66
C LEU A 296 -31.76 18.08 5.01
N LEU A 297 -32.04 17.35 6.09
CA LEU A 297 -31.71 17.76 7.45
C LEU A 297 -30.39 17.12 7.88
N ARG A 298 -29.42 17.95 8.26
CA ARG A 298 -28.16 17.54 8.88
C ARG A 298 -28.19 17.90 10.35
N ILE A 299 -27.94 16.93 11.23
CA ILE A 299 -27.91 17.12 12.69
C ILE A 299 -26.52 16.75 13.18
N LYS A 300 -25.91 17.58 14.03
CA LYS A 300 -24.60 17.33 14.64
C LYS A 300 -24.71 17.31 16.15
N PHE A 301 -24.16 16.27 16.78
CA PHE A 301 -24.21 16.08 18.23
C PHE A 301 -22.86 16.34 18.87
N PHE A 302 -22.89 16.91 20.07
CA PHE A 302 -21.70 17.30 20.82
C PHE A 302 -21.73 16.78 22.25
N ASP A 303 -20.55 16.41 22.76
CA ASP A 303 -20.34 16.15 24.18
C ASP A 303 -20.17 17.46 24.99
N LYS A 304 -19.96 17.34 26.30
CA LYS A 304 -19.76 18.48 27.22
C LYS A 304 -18.55 19.36 26.91
N TYR A 305 -17.62 18.90 26.07
CA TYR A 305 -16.44 19.65 25.64
C TYR A 305 -16.60 20.19 24.22
N MET A 306 -17.80 20.14 23.64
CA MET A 306 -18.08 20.50 22.26
C MET A 306 -17.35 19.63 21.22
N ASN A 307 -16.88 18.44 21.61
CA ASN A 307 -16.37 17.48 20.65
C ASN A 307 -17.55 16.78 19.96
N PRO A 308 -17.42 16.44 18.67
CA PRO A 308 -18.43 15.61 18.03
C PRO A 308 -18.53 14.23 18.67
N VAL A 309 -19.75 13.73 18.87
CA VAL A 309 -19.97 12.39 19.45
C VAL A 309 -19.39 11.29 18.55
N PRO A 310 -18.99 10.12 19.08
CA PRO A 310 -18.42 9.01 18.31
C PRO A 310 -19.24 8.58 17.09
N PRO A 311 -18.62 8.01 16.05
CA PRO A 311 -19.35 7.42 14.93
C PRO A 311 -20.14 6.18 15.36
N ASN A 312 -21.08 5.76 14.52
CA ASN A 312 -21.88 4.54 14.66
C ASN A 312 -22.83 4.52 15.86
N LEU A 313 -23.16 5.67 16.45
CA LEU A 313 -24.19 5.73 17.49
C LEU A 313 -25.58 5.62 16.85
N PRO A 314 -26.43 4.67 17.27
CA PRO A 314 -27.80 4.57 16.79
C PRO A 314 -28.58 5.86 17.04
N PHE A 315 -29.23 6.34 15.98
CA PHE A 315 -30.09 7.50 15.99
C PHE A 315 -31.52 7.05 15.66
N TYR A 316 -32.43 7.28 16.61
CA TYR A 316 -33.84 6.98 16.47
C TYR A 316 -34.60 8.27 16.21
N VAL A 317 -35.56 8.22 15.31
CA VAL A 317 -36.28 9.40 14.86
C VAL A 317 -37.74 9.09 14.62
N GLN A 318 -38.60 10.01 15.07
CA GLN A 318 -40.04 9.97 14.88
C GLN A 318 -40.48 11.28 14.22
N PRO A 319 -40.82 11.25 12.92
CA PRO A 319 -41.30 12.43 12.22
C PRO A 319 -42.77 12.71 12.58
N LYS A 320 -43.15 14.00 12.65
CA LYS A 320 -44.55 14.45 12.73
C LYS A 320 -44.89 15.28 11.50
N ASP A 321 -45.94 14.91 10.77
CA ASP A 321 -46.39 15.62 9.56
C ASP A 321 -45.30 15.75 8.45
N CYS A 322 -44.34 14.83 8.43
CA CYS A 322 -43.38 14.63 7.34
C CYS A 322 -43.04 13.14 7.17
N GLU A 323 -42.57 12.78 5.98
CA GLU A 323 -42.14 11.43 5.62
C GLU A 323 -40.61 11.36 5.58
N ILE A 324 -40.00 10.38 6.24
CA ILE A 324 -38.56 10.09 6.10
C ILE A 324 -38.41 9.20 4.87
N ILE A 325 -37.82 9.78 3.82
CA ILE A 325 -37.59 9.11 2.54
C ILE A 325 -36.33 8.27 2.61
N ASP A 326 -35.31 8.79 3.30
CA ASP A 326 -34.01 8.14 3.42
C ASP A 326 -33.30 8.67 4.68
N SER A 327 -32.43 7.88 5.28
CA SER A 327 -31.71 8.28 6.48
C SER A 327 -30.38 7.54 6.64
N LEU A 328 -29.44 8.19 7.32
CA LEU A 328 -28.27 7.53 7.89
C LEU A 328 -28.53 7.38 9.39
N PRO A 329 -29.04 6.22 9.88
CA PRO A 329 -29.52 6.06 11.26
C PRO A 329 -28.38 5.95 12.28
N HIS A 330 -27.17 6.40 11.92
CA HIS A 330 -26.01 6.41 12.77
C HIS A 330 -25.16 7.66 12.55
N THR A 331 -24.50 8.12 13.61
CA THR A 331 -23.54 9.21 13.52
C THR A 331 -22.35 8.84 12.62
N ASP A 332 -21.92 9.75 11.77
CA ASP A 332 -20.69 9.58 10.99
C ASP A 332 -19.43 9.97 11.79
N LEU A 333 -18.27 9.97 11.14
CA LEU A 333 -16.99 10.33 11.76
C LEU A 333 -16.99 11.73 12.40
N ASN A 334 -17.86 12.63 11.95
CA ASN A 334 -18.02 13.99 12.45
C ASN A 334 -19.15 14.12 13.47
N GLY A 335 -19.71 13.01 13.96
CA GLY A 335 -20.83 13.04 14.91
C GLY A 335 -22.13 13.53 14.28
N GLU A 336 -22.26 13.38 12.96
CA GLU A 336 -23.38 13.92 12.19
C GLU A 336 -24.33 12.82 11.73
N VAL A 337 -25.61 13.13 11.76
CA VAL A 337 -26.71 12.32 11.24
C VAL A 337 -27.38 13.11 10.13
N PHE A 338 -27.88 12.38 9.13
CA PHE A 338 -28.57 12.99 8.01
C PHE A 338 -29.92 12.31 7.75
N LEU A 339 -30.94 13.13 7.49
CA LEU A 339 -32.28 12.71 7.14
C LEU A 339 -32.70 13.38 5.84
N LEU A 340 -33.26 12.60 4.92
CA LEU A 340 -33.96 13.10 3.76
C LEU A 340 -35.46 13.02 4.01
N LEU A 341 -36.10 14.17 3.99
CA LEU A 341 -37.49 14.34 4.40
C LEU A 341 -38.33 14.83 3.23
N LYS A 342 -39.58 14.38 3.18
CA LYS A 342 -40.61 14.97 2.33
C LYS A 342 -41.68 15.58 3.22
N MET A 343 -41.86 16.89 3.08
CA MET A 343 -42.74 17.68 3.94
C MET A 343 -44.18 17.65 3.40
N GLU A 344 -45.16 17.34 4.24
CA GLU A 344 -46.58 17.39 3.87
C GLU A 344 -47.20 18.76 4.16
N ARG A 345 -46.73 19.43 5.21
CA ARG A 345 -47.23 20.73 5.69
C ARG A 345 -46.14 21.82 5.61
N GLU A 346 -46.54 23.07 5.87
CA GLU A 346 -45.60 24.20 5.94
C GLU A 346 -44.68 24.15 7.15
N HIS A 347 -45.18 23.59 8.26
CA HIS A 347 -44.43 23.40 9.50
C HIS A 347 -44.49 21.93 9.90
N SER A 348 -43.38 21.39 10.36
CA SER A 348 -43.25 20.01 10.83
C SER A 348 -42.29 19.94 12.01
N GLU A 349 -42.34 18.83 12.74
CA GLU A 349 -41.44 18.55 13.84
C GLU A 349 -40.82 17.17 13.68
N ILE A 350 -39.59 17.04 14.16
CA ILE A 350 -38.91 15.76 14.27
C ILE A 350 -38.49 15.58 15.72
N GLU A 351 -39.00 14.53 16.34
CA GLU A 351 -38.52 14.06 17.63
C GLU A 351 -37.42 13.01 17.40
N PHE A 352 -36.37 13.02 18.21
CA PHE A 352 -35.30 12.06 18.07
C PHE A 352 -34.75 11.60 19.43
N GLU A 353 -34.13 10.43 19.44
CA GLU A 353 -33.37 9.90 20.56
C GLU A 353 -32.03 9.33 20.08
N ILE A 354 -30.95 9.65 20.78
CA ILE A 354 -29.60 9.12 20.53
C ILE A 354 -28.84 9.00 21.85
N ASN A 355 -28.33 7.81 22.17
CA ASN A 355 -27.55 7.57 23.40
C ASN A 355 -28.18 8.19 24.67
N LYS A 356 -29.50 7.99 24.88
CA LYS A 356 -30.31 8.53 25.98
C LYS A 356 -30.51 10.06 25.98
N PHE A 357 -30.06 10.75 24.94
CA PHE A 357 -30.34 12.17 24.72
C PHE A 357 -31.50 12.29 23.73
N SER A 358 -32.52 13.06 24.10
CA SER A 358 -33.71 13.29 23.27
C SER A 358 -33.87 14.76 22.93
N GLY A 359 -34.39 15.06 21.75
CA GLY A 359 -34.65 16.43 21.33
C GLY A 359 -35.76 16.53 20.29
N VAL A 360 -36.17 17.77 20.03
CA VAL A 360 -37.16 18.11 19.01
C VAL A 360 -36.56 19.16 18.08
N ILE A 361 -36.76 18.99 16.77
CA ILE A 361 -36.36 19.94 15.73
C ILE A 361 -37.63 20.42 15.02
N HIS A 362 -37.85 21.72 15.03
CA HIS A 362 -38.90 22.35 14.22
C HIS A 362 -38.34 22.64 12.82
N ILE A 363 -39.10 22.30 11.79
CA ILE A 363 -38.69 22.36 10.39
C ILE A 363 -39.75 23.14 9.62
N ASP A 364 -39.30 24.19 8.95
CA ASP A 364 -40.14 25.00 8.08
C ASP A 364 -39.91 24.62 6.61
N ARG A 365 -41.01 24.43 5.90
CA ARG A 365 -40.98 24.19 4.45
C ARG A 365 -40.65 25.49 3.74
N TYR A 366 -39.61 25.47 2.91
CA TYR A 366 -39.35 26.59 2.02
C TYR A 366 -40.20 26.49 0.74
N PRO A 367 -40.79 27.59 0.26
CA PRO A 367 -41.54 27.59 -0.99
C PRO A 367 -40.60 27.37 -2.19
N VAL A 368 -40.87 26.33 -2.97
CA VAL A 368 -40.09 25.97 -4.17
C VAL A 368 -40.35 27.00 -5.28
N LYS A 369 -39.31 27.72 -5.72
CA LYS A 369 -39.39 28.57 -6.91
C LYS A 369 -39.48 27.69 -8.17
N ARG A 370 -40.55 27.84 -8.95
CA ARG A 370 -41.01 26.94 -10.03
C ARG A 370 -40.15 26.86 -11.31
N LYS A 371 -38.83 27.00 -11.27
CA LYS A 371 -37.96 26.90 -12.47
C LYS A 371 -36.62 26.22 -12.20
N VAL A 372 -36.63 25.04 -11.59
CA VAL A 372 -35.42 24.23 -11.38
C VAL A 372 -35.67 22.77 -11.77
N VAL A 373 -34.60 22.10 -12.17
CA VAL A 373 -34.49 20.66 -12.35
C VAL A 373 -33.90 20.08 -11.06
N CYS A 374 -34.49 19.01 -10.55
CA CYS A 374 -33.99 18.36 -9.33
C CYS A 374 -34.00 16.84 -9.49
N GLY A 375 -33.16 16.15 -8.74
CA GLY A 375 -33.03 14.71 -8.88
C GLY A 375 -31.99 14.06 -7.99
N LYS A 376 -31.87 12.73 -8.11
CA LYS A 376 -30.80 11.94 -7.50
C LYS A 376 -29.88 11.36 -8.57
N VAL A 377 -28.58 11.30 -8.29
CA VAL A 377 -27.62 10.54 -9.08
C VAL A 377 -27.24 9.29 -8.31
N LEU A 378 -27.54 8.14 -8.89
CA LEU A 378 -27.46 6.84 -8.24
C LEU A 378 -26.54 5.89 -9.02
N ASN A 379 -26.00 4.91 -8.33
CA ASN A 379 -25.28 3.79 -8.93
C ASN A 379 -26.29 2.88 -9.62
N GLN A 380 -26.09 2.56 -10.90
CA GLN A 380 -27.01 1.67 -11.62
C GLN A 380 -27.08 0.25 -11.03
N ILE A 381 -26.01 -0.22 -10.37
CA ILE A 381 -25.91 -1.60 -9.86
C ILE A 381 -26.43 -1.73 -8.42
N THR A 382 -26.08 -0.80 -7.53
CA THR A 382 -26.44 -0.87 -6.09
C THR A 382 -27.65 0.00 -5.71
N PRO A 383 -28.34 0.63 -6.68
CA PRO A 383 -29.16 1.83 -6.52
C PRO A 383 -28.78 2.90 -5.47
N GLU A 384 -27.56 2.88 -4.92
CA GLU A 384 -27.16 3.80 -3.87
C GLU A 384 -26.76 5.17 -4.43
N PRO A 385 -26.92 6.26 -3.67
CA PRO A 385 -26.45 7.57 -4.09
C PRO A 385 -24.95 7.63 -4.34
N LEU A 386 -24.58 8.28 -5.44
CA LEU A 386 -23.18 8.51 -5.78
C LEU A 386 -22.69 9.80 -5.14
N VAL A 387 -21.59 9.73 -4.38
CA VAL A 387 -20.84 10.89 -3.88
C VAL A 387 -19.93 11.47 -4.97
N GLU A 388 -19.41 12.70 -4.82
CA GLU A 388 -18.40 13.31 -5.72
C GLU A 388 -18.73 13.28 -7.22
N VAL A 389 -20.02 13.32 -7.58
CA VAL A 389 -20.43 13.44 -8.98
C VAL A 389 -20.18 14.86 -9.45
N LYS A 390 -19.43 15.01 -10.54
CA LYS A 390 -19.32 16.28 -11.25
C LYS A 390 -20.52 16.44 -12.16
N ILE A 391 -21.29 17.51 -11.94
CA ILE A 391 -22.44 17.91 -12.75
C ILE A 391 -22.03 19.17 -13.52
N GLU A 392 -22.17 19.14 -14.84
CA GLU A 392 -21.84 20.25 -15.74
C GLU A 392 -23.07 20.65 -16.56
N GLY A 393 -23.29 21.94 -16.79
CA GLY A 393 -24.47 22.49 -17.46
C GLY A 393 -25.39 23.24 -16.49
N GLY A 394 -26.15 24.22 -16.98
CA GLY A 394 -26.97 25.11 -16.16
C GLY A 394 -26.19 26.28 -15.54
N GLU A 395 -26.92 27.29 -15.03
CA GLU A 395 -26.32 28.51 -14.47
C GLU A 395 -25.92 28.34 -13.00
N GLU A 396 -26.75 27.66 -12.21
CA GLU A 396 -26.47 27.32 -10.80
C GLU A 396 -26.70 25.82 -10.58
N ILE A 397 -25.78 25.16 -9.84
CA ILE A 397 -25.89 23.76 -9.45
C ILE A 397 -25.66 23.63 -7.95
N VAL A 398 -26.60 23.01 -7.27
CA VAL A 398 -26.52 22.66 -5.85
C VAL A 398 -26.46 21.14 -5.73
N TRP A 399 -25.54 20.62 -4.92
CA TRP A 399 -25.28 19.18 -4.80
C TRP A 399 -25.20 18.74 -3.34
N SER A 400 -25.72 17.55 -3.04
CA SER A 400 -25.49 16.81 -1.78
C SER A 400 -24.88 15.46 -2.11
N GLU A 401 -23.61 15.28 -1.79
CA GLU A 401 -22.90 14.02 -2.00
C GLU A 401 -23.57 12.86 -1.25
N LYS A 402 -23.99 13.08 0.00
CA LYS A 402 -24.52 12.04 0.89
C LYS A 402 -25.77 11.34 0.35
N PHE A 403 -26.68 12.09 -0.27
CA PHE A 403 -27.93 11.55 -0.84
C PHE A 403 -27.94 11.58 -2.37
N GLY A 404 -26.83 11.98 -2.97
CA GLY A 404 -26.71 12.15 -4.42
C GLY A 404 -27.72 13.15 -4.99
N LEU A 405 -28.20 14.11 -4.20
CA LEU A 405 -29.24 15.05 -4.62
C LEU A 405 -28.66 16.24 -5.35
N PHE A 406 -29.22 16.58 -6.50
CA PHE A 406 -28.89 17.81 -7.22
C PHE A 406 -30.12 18.70 -7.45
N GLU A 407 -29.85 19.99 -7.56
CA GLU A 407 -30.77 21.01 -8.05
C GLU A 407 -30.02 21.91 -9.04
N SER A 408 -30.63 22.23 -10.18
CA SER A 408 -30.04 23.14 -11.17
C SER A 408 -31.09 23.93 -11.95
N SER A 409 -30.73 25.11 -12.45
CA SER A 409 -31.56 25.89 -13.38
C SER A 409 -31.44 25.47 -14.85
N GLY A 410 -30.52 24.54 -15.18
CA GLY A 410 -30.28 24.09 -16.56
C GLY A 410 -31.04 22.83 -16.95
N GLU A 411 -31.50 22.77 -18.21
CA GLU A 411 -32.24 21.61 -18.75
C GLU A 411 -31.34 20.53 -19.37
N GLU A 412 -30.10 20.85 -19.76
CA GLU A 412 -29.15 19.86 -20.28
C GLU A 412 -27.96 19.73 -19.32
N LEU A 413 -27.91 18.61 -18.60
CA LEU A 413 -26.90 18.34 -17.59
C LEU A 413 -26.05 17.12 -17.98
N ARG A 414 -24.75 17.24 -17.76
CA ARG A 414 -23.78 16.17 -17.90
C ARG A 414 -23.29 15.73 -16.53
N PHE A 415 -23.46 14.45 -16.25
CA PHE A 415 -23.03 13.80 -15.02
C PHE A 415 -21.77 12.98 -15.30
N SER A 416 -20.73 13.18 -14.49
CA SER A 416 -19.48 12.43 -14.62
C SER A 416 -18.87 12.14 -13.26
N LYS A 417 -18.37 10.92 -13.09
CA LYS A 417 -17.65 10.47 -11.89
C LYS A 417 -16.58 9.47 -12.34
N ARG A 418 -15.38 9.52 -11.73
CA ARG A 418 -14.35 8.50 -11.97
C ARG A 418 -14.90 7.12 -11.61
N GLY A 419 -14.60 6.11 -12.42
CA GLY A 419 -15.15 4.77 -12.26
C GLY A 419 -16.58 4.60 -12.79
N PHE A 420 -17.19 5.61 -13.43
CA PHE A 420 -18.52 5.53 -14.05
C PHE A 420 -18.52 6.08 -15.47
N TYR A 421 -19.41 5.56 -16.33
CA TYR A 421 -19.62 6.12 -17.65
C TYR A 421 -20.33 7.48 -17.54
N PRO A 422 -19.82 8.54 -18.20
CA PRO A 422 -20.47 9.83 -18.18
C PRO A 422 -21.81 9.78 -18.92
N ARG A 423 -22.81 10.50 -18.41
CA ARG A 423 -24.16 10.52 -18.97
C ARG A 423 -24.61 11.97 -19.16
N THR A 424 -25.08 12.32 -20.35
CA THR A 424 -25.70 13.62 -20.63
C THR A 424 -27.20 13.40 -20.83
N LEU A 425 -28.02 14.20 -20.15
CA LEU A 425 -29.48 14.09 -20.19
C LEU A 425 -30.09 15.47 -20.39
N LYS A 426 -31.19 15.51 -21.15
CA LYS A 426 -32.14 16.63 -21.16
C LYS A 426 -33.24 16.31 -20.16
N LEU A 427 -33.42 17.18 -19.18
CA LEU A 427 -34.28 16.99 -18.01
C LEU A 427 -35.42 18.00 -18.03
N SER A 428 -36.61 17.56 -17.62
CA SER A 428 -37.81 18.39 -17.49
C SER A 428 -37.77 19.24 -16.21
N THR A 429 -38.20 20.50 -16.30
CA THR A 429 -38.34 21.36 -15.12
C THR A 429 -39.54 20.93 -14.27
N GLY A 430 -39.41 21.02 -12.95
CA GLY A 430 -40.49 20.73 -12.01
C GLY A 430 -40.74 19.25 -11.71
N GLU A 431 -40.07 18.33 -12.40
CA GLU A 431 -40.12 16.89 -12.10
C GLU A 431 -38.83 16.45 -11.40
N PHE A 432 -38.98 15.52 -10.44
CA PHE A 432 -37.84 14.90 -9.79
C PHE A 432 -37.32 13.74 -10.63
N THR A 433 -36.04 13.78 -11.01
CA THR A 433 -35.44 12.79 -11.92
C THR A 433 -34.39 11.91 -11.25
N GLU A 434 -34.48 10.60 -11.45
CA GLU A 434 -33.41 9.67 -11.07
C GLU A 434 -32.43 9.47 -12.22
N VAL A 435 -31.15 9.70 -11.94
CA VAL A 435 -30.04 9.58 -12.88
C VAL A 435 -29.16 8.41 -12.48
N MET A 436 -29.36 7.27 -13.15
CA MET A 436 -28.52 6.09 -12.96
C MET A 436 -27.21 6.22 -13.74
N LEU A 437 -26.07 6.17 -13.06
CA LEU A 437 -24.75 6.06 -13.68
C LEU A 437 -24.25 4.63 -13.62
N GLU A 438 -23.79 4.13 -14.77
CA GLU A 438 -23.24 2.78 -14.90
C GLU A 438 -21.76 2.75 -14.49
N PRO A 439 -21.33 1.84 -13.61
CA PRO A 439 -19.92 1.65 -13.31
C PRO A 439 -19.09 1.21 -14.54
N LEU A 440 -17.95 1.86 -14.74
CA LEU A 440 -16.91 1.42 -15.67
C LEU A 440 -16.43 0.03 -15.28
N PHE A 441 -16.33 -0.87 -16.26
CA PHE A 441 -15.86 -2.25 -16.05
C PHE A 441 -16.63 -3.02 -14.96
N LYS A 442 -17.93 -2.73 -14.79
CA LYS A 442 -18.77 -3.28 -13.70
C LYS A 442 -18.27 -2.95 -12.28
N GLY A 443 -17.43 -1.93 -12.13
CA GLY A 443 -16.97 -1.46 -10.81
C GLY A 443 -15.88 -2.32 -10.16
N VAL A 444 -15.27 -3.28 -10.88
CA VAL A 444 -14.28 -4.21 -10.30
C VAL A 444 -13.06 -3.55 -9.65
N LEU A 445 -12.83 -2.26 -9.93
CA LEU A 445 -11.71 -1.46 -9.42
C LEU A 445 -12.07 -0.44 -8.33
N HIS A 446 -13.36 -0.21 -7.98
CA HIS A 446 -13.78 0.90 -7.11
C HIS A 446 -13.12 0.91 -5.73
N ASP A 447 -12.89 -0.26 -5.13
CA ASP A 447 -12.30 -0.38 -3.78
C ASP A 447 -10.83 -0.81 -3.79
N LYS A 448 -10.19 -0.80 -4.95
CA LYS A 448 -8.82 -1.31 -5.08
C LYS A 448 -7.78 -0.22 -4.89
N LYS A 449 -6.81 -0.48 -4.01
CA LYS A 449 -5.59 0.31 -3.86
C LYS A 449 -4.50 -0.28 -4.74
N ILE A 450 -4.03 0.51 -5.70
CA ILE A 450 -2.97 0.10 -6.62
C ILE A 450 -1.73 0.97 -6.37
N LEU A 451 -0.59 0.34 -6.17
CA LEU A 451 0.70 0.99 -6.06
C LEU A 451 1.50 0.80 -7.35
N ILE A 452 2.13 1.86 -7.83
CA ILE A 452 3.00 1.79 -9.00
C ILE A 452 4.37 2.39 -8.64
N ASP A 453 5.42 1.60 -8.86
CA ASP A 453 6.82 1.96 -8.64
C ASP A 453 7.55 2.13 -9.97
N PRO A 454 7.69 3.35 -10.51
CA PRO A 454 8.58 3.57 -11.65
C PRO A 454 10.03 3.44 -11.18
N ALA A 455 10.74 2.36 -11.51
CA ALA A 455 12.10 2.12 -11.02
C ALA A 455 13.08 3.23 -11.44
N ARG A 456 14.06 3.51 -10.58
CA ARG A 456 15.13 4.54 -10.68
C ARG A 456 14.64 6.02 -10.67
N GLY A 457 15.43 6.91 -10.05
CA GLY A 457 15.19 8.36 -9.89
C GLY A 457 16.29 9.00 -9.00
N GLY A 458 16.60 10.30 -9.12
CA GLY A 458 17.66 10.96 -8.34
C GLY A 458 19.04 11.03 -8.98
N LYS A 459 20.14 10.82 -8.23
CA LYS A 459 21.55 10.91 -8.73
C LYS A 459 21.78 10.10 -10.03
N ASP A 460 20.92 9.12 -10.28
CA ASP A 460 20.75 8.42 -11.55
C ASP A 460 19.69 9.10 -12.43
N LYS A 461 19.93 10.35 -12.87
CA LYS A 461 19.11 11.07 -13.87
C LYS A 461 19.26 10.43 -15.25
N GLY A 462 18.86 9.17 -15.36
CA GLY A 462 19.24 8.31 -16.47
C GLY A 462 20.70 7.91 -16.34
N ASP A 463 20.99 6.67 -16.67
CA ASP A 463 22.30 6.39 -17.21
C ASP A 463 22.47 7.27 -18.46
N LEU A 464 23.23 8.36 -18.35
CA LEU A 464 23.46 9.31 -19.44
C LEU A 464 24.21 8.67 -20.62
N SER A 465 24.72 7.43 -20.46
CA SER A 465 25.27 6.66 -21.57
C SER A 465 24.20 6.15 -22.56
N LEU A 466 22.92 6.13 -22.15
CA LEU A 466 21.79 5.76 -23.01
C LEU A 466 21.16 7.00 -23.66
N GLN A 467 20.82 6.90 -24.95
CA GLN A 467 20.24 8.01 -25.73
C GLN A 467 18.86 8.49 -25.21
N ASN A 468 18.21 7.79 -24.27
CA ASN A 468 16.97 8.18 -23.59
C ASN A 468 17.04 7.85 -22.08
N PRO A 469 16.67 8.78 -21.17
CA PRO A 469 16.73 8.50 -19.72
C PRO A 469 15.70 7.42 -19.33
N THR A 470 16.17 6.23 -18.96
CA THR A 470 15.36 5.09 -18.47
C THR A 470 14.32 5.48 -17.42
N SER A 471 14.71 6.33 -16.46
CA SER A 471 13.82 6.81 -15.38
C SER A 471 12.59 7.54 -15.92
N LEU A 472 12.74 8.34 -16.98
CA LEU A 472 11.65 9.06 -17.62
C LEU A 472 10.66 8.10 -18.30
N LEU A 473 11.15 7.02 -18.91
CA LEU A 473 10.30 6.00 -19.54
C LEU A 473 9.48 5.24 -18.49
N ASN A 474 10.11 4.83 -17.39
CA ASN A 474 9.44 4.17 -16.27
C ASN A 474 8.34 5.06 -15.70
N LEU A 475 8.64 6.34 -15.47
CA LEU A 475 7.67 7.32 -14.97
C LEU A 475 6.51 7.53 -15.94
N LYS A 476 6.77 7.64 -17.25
CA LYS A 476 5.71 7.78 -18.27
C LYS A 476 4.73 6.61 -18.23
N ILE A 477 5.22 5.36 -18.16
CA ILE A 477 4.35 4.17 -18.02
C ILE A 477 3.57 4.24 -16.72
N ALA A 478 4.21 4.59 -15.61
CA ALA A 478 3.54 4.68 -14.31
C ALA A 478 2.44 5.73 -14.27
N LEU A 479 2.65 6.90 -14.90
CA LEU A 479 1.64 7.96 -15.02
C LEU A 479 0.48 7.53 -15.93
N LEU A 480 0.74 6.80 -17.02
CA LEU A 480 -0.30 6.23 -17.87
C LEU A 480 -1.16 5.22 -17.09
N LEU A 481 -0.53 4.31 -16.37
CA LEU A 481 -1.22 3.35 -15.49
C LEU A 481 -2.04 4.05 -14.41
N LYS A 482 -1.45 5.05 -13.73
CA LYS A 482 -2.18 5.87 -12.75
C LYS A 482 -3.43 6.47 -13.35
N ARG A 483 -3.34 7.05 -14.55
CA ARG A 483 -4.48 7.62 -15.26
C ARG A 483 -5.54 6.57 -15.58
N LEU A 484 -5.15 5.41 -16.13
CA LEU A 484 -6.10 4.34 -16.51
C LEU A 484 -6.82 3.75 -15.30
N PHE A 485 -6.08 3.36 -14.26
CA PHE A 485 -6.66 2.79 -13.04
C PHE A 485 -7.53 3.81 -12.28
N SER A 486 -7.07 5.06 -12.14
CA SER A 486 -7.88 6.11 -11.50
C SER A 486 -9.14 6.42 -12.30
N TYR A 487 -9.07 6.39 -13.63
CA TYR A 487 -10.23 6.57 -14.50
C TYR A 487 -11.26 5.45 -14.31
N ALA A 488 -10.79 4.21 -14.12
CA ALA A 488 -11.61 3.05 -13.85
C ALA A 488 -12.13 2.95 -12.39
N GLY A 489 -11.76 3.88 -11.52
CA GLY A 489 -12.28 4.01 -10.15
C GLY A 489 -11.35 3.52 -9.04
N ALA A 490 -10.15 3.02 -9.36
CA ALA A 490 -9.18 2.62 -8.34
C ALA A 490 -8.54 3.81 -7.62
N THR A 491 -8.13 3.59 -6.38
CA THR A 491 -7.24 4.50 -5.65
C THR A 491 -5.79 4.16 -5.99
N VAL A 492 -5.04 5.09 -6.58
CA VAL A 492 -3.70 4.81 -7.11
C VAL A 492 -2.61 5.65 -6.47
N TYR A 493 -1.55 4.99 -6.02
CA TYR A 493 -0.38 5.60 -5.40
C TYR A 493 0.86 5.40 -6.26
N LEU A 494 1.71 6.43 -6.32
CA LEU A 494 3.06 6.31 -6.88
C LEU A 494 4.05 6.33 -5.72
N THR A 495 5.05 5.45 -5.76
CA THR A 495 6.14 5.48 -4.77
C THR A 495 7.07 6.68 -4.96
N ARG A 496 7.11 7.24 -6.17
CA ARG A 496 7.96 8.36 -6.55
C ARG A 496 7.39 9.21 -7.70
N LEU A 497 7.76 10.49 -7.71
CA LEU A 497 7.51 11.47 -8.78
C LEU A 497 8.83 11.95 -9.43
N ASP A 498 8.74 12.66 -10.56
CA ASP A 498 9.93 13.13 -11.34
C ASP A 498 10.86 14.03 -10.52
N GLU A 499 10.29 14.81 -9.60
CA GLU A 499 10.98 15.80 -8.78
C GLU A 499 11.69 15.18 -7.56
N GLU A 500 11.34 13.95 -7.17
CA GLU A 500 11.95 13.28 -6.02
C GLU A 500 13.31 12.69 -6.39
N THR A 501 14.36 13.10 -5.65
CA THR A 501 15.67 12.45 -5.72
C THR A 501 15.64 11.05 -5.11
N THR A 502 16.76 10.33 -5.22
CA THR A 502 16.91 8.89 -4.96
C THR A 502 16.29 8.53 -3.62
N ILE A 503 15.19 7.77 -3.65
CA ILE A 503 14.63 7.12 -2.47
C ILE A 503 15.36 5.79 -2.35
N ASP A 504 16.13 5.60 -1.28
CA ASP A 504 16.81 4.34 -1.03
C ASP A 504 15.81 3.18 -0.86
N GLU A 505 16.30 1.95 -0.97
CA GLU A 505 15.43 0.77 -0.99
C GLU A 505 14.63 0.60 0.30
N VAL A 506 15.18 1.01 1.44
CA VAL A 506 14.52 0.96 2.75
C VAL A 506 13.33 1.91 2.76
N GLU A 507 13.53 3.16 2.36
CA GLU A 507 12.46 4.16 2.35
C GLU A 507 11.36 3.83 1.33
N ARG A 508 11.73 3.23 0.19
CA ARG A 508 10.77 2.74 -0.79
C ARG A 508 9.87 1.65 -0.23
N VAL A 509 10.44 0.63 0.43
CA VAL A 509 9.65 -0.44 1.09
C VAL A 509 8.76 0.16 2.18
N LYS A 510 9.26 1.18 2.90
CA LYS A 510 8.46 1.87 3.93
C LYS A 510 7.19 2.51 3.39
N ARG A 511 7.30 3.22 2.27
CA ARG A 511 6.15 3.83 1.59
C ARG A 511 5.13 2.78 1.15
N ILE A 512 5.60 1.66 0.60
CA ILE A 512 4.71 0.58 0.11
C ILE A 512 3.89 -0.02 1.25
N GLU A 513 4.53 -0.36 2.38
CA GLU A 513 3.83 -0.95 3.52
C GLU A 513 2.87 0.03 4.20
N LYS A 514 3.17 1.33 4.22
CA LYS A 514 2.23 2.35 4.72
C LYS A 514 0.93 2.39 3.90
N ILE A 515 1.02 2.18 2.59
CA ILE A 515 -0.12 2.24 1.68
C ILE A 515 -1.02 1.00 1.80
N GLN A 516 -0.42 -0.16 2.10
CA GLN A 516 -1.07 -1.48 2.10
C GLN A 516 -1.90 -1.70 0.81
N PRO A 517 -1.25 -1.72 -0.37
CA PRO A 517 -1.95 -1.87 -1.63
C PRO A 517 -2.48 -3.30 -1.84
N ASP A 518 -3.59 -3.46 -2.57
CA ASP A 518 -4.05 -4.76 -3.07
C ASP A 518 -3.12 -5.27 -4.18
N PHE A 519 -2.66 -4.35 -5.05
CA PHE A 519 -1.81 -4.64 -6.20
C PHE A 519 -0.61 -3.69 -6.27
N ALA A 520 0.56 -4.22 -6.60
CA ALA A 520 1.77 -3.42 -6.77
C ALA A 520 2.50 -3.72 -8.09
N PHE A 521 2.78 -2.68 -8.89
CA PHE A 521 3.48 -2.83 -10.17
C PHE A 521 4.78 -2.02 -10.16
N GLN A 522 5.91 -2.69 -10.34
CA GLN A 522 7.17 -2.00 -10.61
C GLN A 522 7.41 -1.96 -12.11
N ILE A 523 7.78 -0.79 -12.63
CA ILE A 523 8.17 -0.62 -14.03
C ILE A 523 9.66 -0.34 -14.07
N ASP A 524 10.45 -1.25 -14.64
CA ASP A 524 11.89 -1.07 -14.77
C ASP A 524 12.34 -1.38 -16.19
N THR A 525 12.71 -0.38 -16.98
CA THR A 525 13.19 -0.55 -18.36
C THR A 525 14.67 -0.91 -18.48
N THR A 526 15.39 -1.12 -17.37
CA THR A 526 16.82 -1.48 -17.46
C THR A 526 17.07 -2.92 -17.82
N GLU A 527 18.25 -3.20 -18.39
CA GLU A 527 18.69 -4.57 -18.58
C GLU A 527 19.00 -5.20 -17.22
N LEU A 528 18.02 -5.92 -16.69
CA LEU A 528 18.19 -6.70 -15.46
C LEU A 528 19.00 -7.98 -15.71
N TYR A 529 19.11 -8.43 -16.97
CA TYR A 529 19.83 -9.63 -17.41
C TYR A 529 20.56 -9.38 -18.73
N PRO A 530 21.61 -10.17 -19.08
CA PRO A 530 22.21 -10.15 -20.40
C PRO A 530 21.18 -10.64 -21.45
N GLY A 531 20.42 -9.70 -22.01
CA GLY A 531 19.41 -9.96 -23.03
C GLY A 531 18.38 -8.83 -23.14
N HIS A 532 18.08 -8.40 -24.37
CA HIS A 532 16.99 -7.47 -24.63
C HIS A 532 15.65 -8.24 -24.68
N GLY A 533 14.62 -7.75 -23.98
CA GLY A 533 13.31 -8.40 -24.02
C GLY A 533 12.21 -7.65 -23.29
N TYR A 534 11.02 -8.22 -23.33
CA TYR A 534 9.89 -7.82 -22.52
C TYR A 534 9.63 -8.91 -21.48
N PHE A 535 9.95 -8.64 -20.22
CA PHE A 535 9.82 -9.60 -19.14
C PHE A 535 8.76 -9.15 -18.14
N ILE A 536 8.00 -10.11 -17.62
CA ILE A 536 7.05 -9.94 -16.52
C ILE A 536 7.52 -10.87 -15.41
N TYR A 537 8.02 -10.29 -14.34
CA TYR A 537 8.54 -11.03 -13.22
C TYR A 537 7.55 -11.10 -12.06
N TYR A 538 7.59 -12.23 -11.37
CA TYR A 538 6.79 -12.52 -10.19
C TYR A 538 7.61 -13.28 -9.15
N TYR A 539 7.13 -13.33 -7.90
CA TYR A 539 7.75 -14.12 -6.85
C TYR A 539 7.29 -15.57 -6.96
N TYR A 540 8.21 -16.53 -7.08
CA TYR A 540 7.89 -17.94 -7.35
C TYR A 540 6.92 -18.60 -6.34
N ARG A 541 6.88 -18.12 -5.09
CA ARG A 541 5.95 -18.61 -4.05
C ARG A 541 4.60 -17.89 -4.02
N ASP A 542 4.36 -16.92 -4.90
CA ASP A 542 3.12 -16.16 -4.97
C ASP A 542 2.32 -16.54 -6.23
N LYS A 543 1.38 -17.45 -6.03
CA LYS A 543 0.51 -17.97 -7.09
C LYS A 543 -0.47 -16.94 -7.65
N GLU A 544 -0.85 -15.95 -6.85
CA GLU A 544 -1.72 -14.87 -7.33
C GLU A 544 -0.97 -13.94 -8.28
N SER A 545 0.29 -13.63 -7.95
CA SER A 545 1.17 -12.86 -8.85
C SER A 545 1.49 -13.64 -10.13
N GLU A 546 1.73 -14.95 -10.04
CA GLU A 546 1.92 -15.81 -11.23
C GLU A 546 0.69 -15.75 -12.16
N ARG A 547 -0.51 -15.88 -11.58
CA ARG A 547 -1.78 -15.80 -12.32
C ARG A 547 -1.93 -14.44 -13.00
N LEU A 548 -1.68 -13.34 -12.29
CA LEU A 548 -1.74 -12.00 -12.86
C LEU A 548 -0.73 -11.82 -14.00
N ALA A 549 0.50 -12.31 -13.85
CA ALA A 549 1.54 -12.24 -14.90
C ALA A 549 1.08 -12.90 -16.21
N LYS A 550 0.43 -14.08 -16.13
CA LYS A 550 -0.12 -14.79 -17.29
C LYS A 550 -1.20 -13.97 -18.01
N LEU A 551 -2.04 -13.26 -17.25
CA LEU A 551 -3.08 -12.40 -17.80
C LEU A 551 -2.49 -11.14 -18.45
N VAL A 552 -1.50 -10.50 -17.83
CA VAL A 552 -0.78 -9.36 -18.45
C VAL A 552 -0.12 -9.78 -19.77
N LYS A 553 0.50 -10.97 -19.81
CA LYS A 553 1.04 -11.55 -21.06
C LYS A 553 -0.05 -11.77 -22.11
N LYS A 554 -1.19 -12.35 -21.73
CA LYS A 554 -2.35 -12.59 -22.62
C LYS A 554 -2.87 -11.29 -23.24
N HIS A 555 -2.94 -10.22 -22.46
CA HIS A 555 -3.42 -8.91 -22.91
C HIS A 555 -2.38 -8.07 -23.63
N THR A 556 -1.15 -8.57 -23.77
CA THR A 556 -0.14 -7.89 -24.58
C THR A 556 -0.47 -8.06 -26.07
N PRO A 557 -0.70 -6.97 -26.83
CA PRO A 557 -0.97 -7.02 -28.26
C PRO A 557 0.14 -7.74 -29.01
N SER A 558 -0.24 -8.61 -29.95
CA SER A 558 0.70 -9.32 -30.80
C SER A 558 1.39 -8.35 -31.76
N MET A 559 2.56 -7.85 -31.38
CA MET A 559 3.50 -7.16 -32.26
C MET A 559 4.74 -8.03 -32.41
N ALA A 560 5.32 -8.11 -33.61
CA ALA A 560 6.40 -9.05 -33.94
C ALA A 560 7.57 -9.03 -32.94
N PHE A 561 7.84 -7.87 -32.34
CA PHE A 561 8.94 -7.61 -31.42
C PHE A 561 8.52 -7.54 -29.94
N LEU A 562 7.23 -7.37 -29.58
CA LEU A 562 6.76 -7.31 -28.18
C LEU A 562 6.14 -8.67 -27.78
N LYS A 563 7.00 -9.61 -27.39
CA LYS A 563 6.56 -10.91 -26.86
C LYS A 563 6.97 -11.06 -25.39
N PRO A 564 6.03 -10.88 -24.45
CA PRO A 564 6.36 -10.98 -23.03
C PRO A 564 6.75 -12.39 -22.62
N GLN A 565 7.81 -12.49 -21.84
CA GLN A 565 8.24 -13.70 -21.16
C GLN A 565 7.94 -13.58 -19.68
N ILE A 566 7.48 -14.67 -19.07
CA ILE A 566 7.21 -14.71 -17.63
C ILE A 566 8.40 -15.38 -16.98
N MET A 567 8.97 -14.74 -15.97
CA MET A 567 10.15 -15.22 -15.28
C MET A 567 9.98 -15.07 -13.77
N GLU A 568 10.59 -15.97 -13.02
CA GLU A 568 10.69 -15.82 -11.56
C GLU A 568 11.79 -14.80 -11.23
N TYR A 569 11.55 -13.96 -10.24
CA TYR A 569 12.55 -13.00 -9.79
C TYR A 569 12.40 -12.66 -8.31
N GLY A 570 13.54 -12.50 -7.64
CA GLY A 570 13.62 -12.21 -6.21
C GLY A 570 14.19 -10.82 -5.93
N SER A 571 13.58 -9.75 -6.47
CA SER A 571 13.94 -8.40 -6.05
C SER A 571 13.19 -7.98 -4.78
N TYR A 572 13.73 -7.00 -4.05
CA TYR A 572 13.10 -6.38 -2.88
C TYR A 572 11.63 -6.00 -3.12
N PHE A 573 11.33 -5.38 -4.26
CA PHE A 573 9.95 -5.01 -4.62
C PHE A 573 9.02 -6.22 -4.77
N ILE A 574 9.54 -7.34 -5.27
CA ILE A 574 8.73 -8.54 -5.49
C ILE A 574 8.68 -9.42 -4.22
N ILE A 575 9.59 -9.25 -3.27
CA ILE A 575 9.62 -10.06 -2.04
C ILE A 575 8.83 -9.42 -0.90
N HIS A 576 8.94 -8.10 -0.71
CA HIS A 576 8.52 -7.47 0.55
C HIS A 576 7.05 -7.03 0.63
N PRO A 577 6.44 -6.42 -0.41
CA PRO A 577 5.06 -5.92 -0.33
C PRO A 577 4.05 -7.03 -0.08
N LYS A 578 3.12 -6.80 0.84
CA LYS A 578 1.96 -7.68 1.10
C LYS A 578 0.83 -7.51 0.08
N ALA A 579 1.14 -7.56 -1.21
CA ALA A 579 0.21 -7.31 -2.33
C ALA A 579 0.42 -8.30 -3.48
N THR A 580 -0.57 -8.51 -4.34
CA THR A 580 -0.35 -9.19 -5.63
C THR A 580 0.50 -8.26 -6.51
N ARG A 581 1.68 -8.70 -6.94
CA ARG A 581 2.73 -7.79 -7.40
C ARG A 581 3.55 -8.32 -8.56
N LEU A 582 3.86 -7.42 -9.50
CA LEU A 582 4.67 -7.72 -10.68
C LEU A 582 5.78 -6.69 -10.86
N LEU A 583 6.94 -7.14 -11.33
CA LEU A 583 7.92 -6.27 -11.96
C LEU A 583 7.79 -6.44 -13.47
N VAL A 584 7.52 -5.36 -14.18
CA VAL A 584 7.38 -5.34 -15.62
C VAL A 584 8.60 -4.64 -16.22
N ASN A 585 9.34 -5.38 -17.03
CA ASN A 585 10.59 -4.95 -17.64
C ASN A 585 10.48 -4.94 -19.16
N PRO A 586 10.13 -3.80 -19.77
CA PRO A 586 10.05 -3.68 -21.22
C PRO A 586 11.35 -3.08 -21.79
N SER A 587 12.51 -3.64 -21.44
CA SER A 587 13.83 -3.08 -21.80
C SER A 587 14.01 -2.94 -23.32
N GLN A 588 13.43 -3.82 -24.11
CA GLN A 588 13.41 -3.74 -25.57
C GLN A 588 12.83 -2.43 -26.15
N ILE A 589 11.98 -1.70 -25.40
CA ILE A 589 11.41 -0.42 -25.88
C ILE A 589 12.51 0.65 -26.04
N THR A 590 13.59 0.57 -25.26
CA THR A 590 14.68 1.57 -25.29
C THR A 590 15.51 1.50 -26.58
N VAL A 591 15.51 0.35 -27.26
CA VAL A 591 16.38 0.04 -28.41
C VAL A 591 15.66 0.22 -29.77
N LEU A 592 14.33 0.24 -29.78
CA LEU A 592 13.52 0.30 -31.00
C LEU A 592 13.36 1.75 -31.51
N LYS A 593 14.28 2.19 -32.38
CA LYS A 593 14.30 3.56 -32.94
C LYS A 593 13.25 3.80 -34.04
N ASP A 594 12.84 2.74 -34.74
CA ASP A 594 11.92 2.84 -35.89
C ASP A 594 10.43 2.98 -35.48
N TYR A 595 10.15 2.94 -34.17
CA TYR A 595 8.79 2.97 -33.63
C TYR A 595 8.57 4.20 -32.75
N ASN A 596 7.35 4.73 -32.77
CA ASN A 596 6.96 5.79 -31.85
C ASN A 596 6.97 5.27 -30.41
N GLN A 597 8.00 5.65 -29.65
CA GLN A 597 8.20 5.18 -28.28
C GLN A 597 6.99 5.45 -27.39
N ASN A 598 6.32 6.59 -27.52
CA ASN A 598 5.14 6.90 -26.70
C ASN A 598 4.01 5.89 -26.92
N GLU A 599 3.85 5.37 -28.15
CA GLU A 599 2.84 4.35 -28.47
C GLU A 599 3.22 2.99 -27.87
N LEU A 600 4.52 2.63 -27.87
CA LEU A 600 5.00 1.40 -27.21
C LEU A 600 4.79 1.42 -25.69
N LEU A 601 4.97 2.56 -25.03
CA LEU A 601 4.68 2.69 -23.58
C LEU A 601 3.20 2.45 -23.26
N LYS A 602 2.29 2.90 -24.14
CA LYS A 602 0.85 2.64 -23.99
C LYS A 602 0.54 1.14 -24.13
N VAL A 603 1.26 0.41 -24.96
CA VAL A 603 1.12 -1.06 -25.07
C VAL A 603 1.35 -1.73 -23.72
N VAL A 604 2.45 -1.39 -23.04
CA VAL A 604 2.76 -1.93 -21.70
C VAL A 604 1.66 -1.59 -20.70
N ALA A 605 1.24 -0.33 -20.65
CA ALA A 605 0.21 0.13 -19.73
C ALA A 605 -1.15 -0.57 -19.95
N ILE A 606 -1.57 -0.71 -21.22
CA ILE A 606 -2.81 -1.40 -21.59
C ILE A 606 -2.75 -2.89 -21.27
N SER A 607 -1.59 -3.52 -21.44
CA SER A 607 -1.39 -4.95 -21.13
C SER A 607 -1.60 -5.22 -19.64
N ILE A 608 -0.99 -4.38 -18.78
CA ILE A 608 -1.14 -4.47 -17.32
C ILE A 608 -2.59 -4.17 -16.92
N PHE A 609 -3.19 -3.13 -17.49
CA PHE A 609 -4.57 -2.73 -17.21
C PHE A 609 -5.59 -3.83 -17.58
N GLY A 610 -5.51 -4.37 -18.80
CA GLY A 610 -6.39 -5.45 -19.26
C GLY A 610 -6.18 -6.74 -18.48
N GLY A 611 -4.92 -7.08 -18.17
CA GLY A 611 -4.58 -8.24 -17.34
C GLY A 611 -5.18 -8.16 -15.93
N LEU A 612 -5.11 -6.98 -15.29
CA LEU A 612 -5.70 -6.77 -13.97
C LEU A 612 -7.24 -6.79 -14.00
N LEU A 613 -7.86 -6.20 -15.02
CA LEU A 613 -9.32 -6.26 -15.18
C LEU A 613 -9.81 -7.71 -15.28
N GLU A 614 -9.17 -8.54 -16.12
CA GLU A 614 -9.54 -9.95 -16.24
C GLU A 614 -9.23 -10.74 -14.95
N TYR A 615 -8.14 -10.42 -14.26
CA TYR A 615 -7.81 -11.03 -12.96
C TYR A 615 -8.92 -10.79 -11.93
N LEU A 616 -9.52 -9.60 -11.95
CA LEU A 616 -10.65 -9.20 -11.11
C LEU A 616 -12.02 -9.65 -11.66
N GLY A 617 -12.05 -10.48 -12.71
CA GLY A 617 -13.27 -11.09 -13.26
C GLY A 617 -13.97 -10.30 -14.36
N PHE A 618 -13.36 -9.24 -14.90
CA PHE A 618 -13.91 -8.51 -16.03
C PHE A 618 -13.40 -9.03 -17.38
N GLU A 619 -14.25 -9.78 -18.09
CA GLU A 619 -13.88 -10.40 -19.37
C GLU A 619 -14.17 -9.53 -20.61
N GLY A 620 -14.81 -8.37 -20.45
CA GLY A 620 -15.26 -7.51 -21.56
C GLY A 620 -14.16 -6.71 -22.25
N PHE A 621 -12.94 -6.69 -21.70
CA PHE A 621 -11.83 -5.91 -22.24
C PHE A 621 -11.32 -6.49 -23.56
N ARG A 622 -11.37 -5.70 -24.64
CA ARG A 622 -10.93 -6.11 -25.98
C ARG A 622 -10.19 -4.98 -26.68
N LEU A 623 -9.08 -5.30 -27.30
CA LEU A 623 -8.36 -4.37 -28.16
C LEU A 623 -8.73 -4.66 -29.62
N LYS A 624 -9.32 -3.68 -30.31
CA LYS A 624 -9.69 -3.83 -31.73
C LYS A 624 -8.80 -2.97 -32.61
N LYS A 625 -8.52 -3.48 -33.81
CA LYS A 625 -7.62 -2.86 -34.77
C LYS A 625 -8.38 -2.15 -35.90
N TYR A 626 -7.95 -0.95 -36.27
CA TYR A 626 -8.51 -0.16 -37.37
C TYR A 626 -7.42 0.44 -38.24
N LYS A 627 -7.73 0.69 -39.51
CA LYS A 627 -6.86 1.47 -40.41
C LYS A 627 -7.21 2.95 -40.31
N VAL A 628 -6.25 3.84 -40.52
CA VAL A 628 -6.44 5.29 -40.54
C VAL A 628 -5.96 5.82 -41.89
N CYS A 629 -6.89 6.35 -42.68
CA CYS A 629 -6.66 6.60 -44.10
C CYS A 629 -6.32 8.07 -44.43
N ASP A 630 -6.60 9.01 -43.53
CA ASP A 630 -6.29 10.43 -43.71
C ASP A 630 -4.96 10.76 -43.02
N LYS A 631 -4.14 11.65 -43.61
CA LYS A 631 -2.88 12.11 -42.96
C LYS A 631 -3.18 12.72 -41.59
N ILE A 632 -2.61 12.10 -40.56
CA ILE A 632 -2.99 12.26 -39.15
C ILE A 632 -2.09 13.30 -38.47
N GLU A 633 -2.33 14.57 -38.75
CA GLU A 633 -1.96 15.62 -37.80
C GLU A 633 -3.26 16.04 -37.06
N ASP A 634 -3.21 16.03 -35.73
CA ASP A 634 -4.27 16.50 -34.80
C ASP A 634 -5.55 15.65 -34.60
N LEU A 635 -5.57 14.38 -35.00
CA LEU A 635 -6.71 13.47 -34.74
C LEU A 635 -6.51 12.65 -33.46
N MET A 636 -7.40 12.81 -32.48
CA MET A 636 -7.50 11.92 -31.32
C MET A 636 -8.58 10.87 -31.57
N ILE A 637 -8.17 9.60 -31.67
CA ILE A 637 -9.06 8.44 -31.79
C ILE A 637 -9.06 7.71 -30.45
N LYS A 638 -10.23 7.37 -29.91
CA LYS A 638 -10.38 6.59 -28.67
C LYS A 638 -11.71 5.85 -28.68
N SER A 639 -11.95 4.96 -27.72
CA SER A 639 -13.31 4.50 -27.46
C SER A 639 -14.04 5.50 -26.56
N GLU A 640 -15.36 5.43 -26.52
CA GLU A 640 -16.14 6.18 -25.54
C GLU A 640 -15.91 5.70 -24.10
N ASP A 641 -15.36 4.50 -23.95
CA ASP A 641 -15.12 3.84 -22.68
C ASP A 641 -13.75 4.16 -22.07
N LEU A 642 -12.74 4.46 -22.90
CA LEU A 642 -11.35 4.59 -22.45
C LEU A 642 -10.64 5.73 -23.18
N PRO A 643 -9.94 6.61 -22.44
CA PRO A 643 -9.28 7.79 -23.01
C PRO A 643 -7.90 7.49 -23.61
N ILE A 644 -7.73 6.34 -24.27
CA ILE A 644 -6.44 5.88 -24.81
C ILE A 644 -6.61 5.10 -26.12
N SER A 645 -5.61 5.18 -26.97
CA SER A 645 -5.43 4.38 -28.19
C SER A 645 -3.94 4.27 -28.50
N ILE A 646 -3.56 3.25 -29.28
CA ILE A 646 -2.19 2.99 -29.70
C ILE A 646 -2.11 3.14 -31.21
N PHE A 647 -1.24 4.01 -31.72
CA PHE A 647 -0.98 4.16 -33.15
C PHE A 647 0.25 3.34 -33.58
N THR A 648 0.10 2.59 -34.67
CA THR A 648 1.15 1.76 -35.28
C THR A 648 1.17 2.00 -36.78
N GLY A 649 1.88 3.03 -37.24
CA GLY A 649 1.86 3.42 -38.65
C GLY A 649 0.51 3.97 -39.07
N ASP A 650 -0.11 3.35 -40.09
CA ASP A 650 -1.45 3.65 -40.60
C ASP A 650 -2.57 2.91 -39.83
N GLU A 651 -2.24 2.31 -38.69
CA GLU A 651 -3.20 1.53 -37.89
C GLU A 651 -3.36 2.12 -36.49
N VAL A 652 -4.54 1.93 -35.92
CA VAL A 652 -4.84 2.30 -34.53
C VAL A 652 -5.50 1.14 -33.79
N LEU A 653 -4.98 0.83 -32.62
CA LEU A 653 -5.54 -0.13 -31.68
C LEU A 653 -6.36 0.64 -30.63
N VAL A 654 -7.64 0.32 -30.53
CA VAL A 654 -8.58 1.00 -29.64
C VAL A 654 -9.12 0.00 -28.61
N PRO A 655 -8.94 0.23 -27.30
CA PRO A 655 -9.47 -0.64 -26.27
C PRO A 655 -10.94 -0.35 -26.00
N PHE A 656 -11.73 -1.41 -25.87
CA PHE A 656 -13.16 -1.37 -25.58
C PHE A 656 -13.48 -2.16 -24.32
N SER A 657 -14.52 -1.72 -23.62
CA SER A 657 -15.00 -2.38 -22.41
C SER A 657 -16.37 -3.03 -22.61
N ARG A 658 -17.15 -2.59 -23.60
CA ARG A 658 -18.51 -3.11 -23.84
C ARG A 658 -18.74 -3.39 -25.32
N PHE A 659 -19.70 -4.28 -25.56
CA PHE A 659 -20.18 -4.54 -26.92
C PHE A 659 -21.02 -3.34 -27.40
N GLY A 660 -20.86 -2.95 -28.66
CA GLY A 660 -21.56 -1.80 -29.24
C GLY A 660 -20.94 -0.42 -28.96
N SER A 661 -19.91 -0.35 -28.10
CA SER A 661 -19.21 0.91 -27.81
C SER A 661 -18.67 1.59 -29.07
N LYS A 662 -18.83 2.91 -29.16
CA LYS A 662 -18.45 3.73 -30.31
C LYS A 662 -17.01 4.20 -30.24
N ILE A 663 -16.44 4.43 -31.41
CA ILE A 663 -15.18 5.15 -31.58
C ILE A 663 -15.49 6.64 -31.52
N VAL A 664 -14.73 7.36 -30.72
CA VAL A 664 -14.74 8.82 -30.64
C VAL A 664 -13.54 9.33 -31.42
N ILE A 665 -13.81 10.16 -32.43
CA ILE A 665 -12.80 10.87 -33.21
C ILE A 665 -12.93 12.35 -32.88
N LYS A 666 -11.82 12.96 -32.44
CA LYS A 666 -11.78 14.38 -32.11
C LYS A 666 -10.69 15.08 -32.94
N LYS A 667 -11.03 16.25 -33.50
CA LYS A 667 -10.12 17.15 -34.22
C LYS A 667 -10.39 18.58 -33.74
N GLY A 668 -9.45 19.17 -33.02
CA GLY A 668 -9.67 20.44 -32.31
C GLY A 668 -10.87 20.39 -31.36
N ASN A 669 -11.83 21.29 -31.53
CA ASN A 669 -13.07 21.33 -30.73
C ASN A 669 -14.21 20.46 -31.26
N LYS A 670 -14.04 19.81 -32.43
CA LYS A 670 -15.07 18.95 -33.02
C LYS A 670 -14.87 17.50 -32.56
N GLU A 671 -15.96 16.84 -32.17
CA GLU A 671 -15.98 15.43 -31.78
C GLU A 671 -17.10 14.70 -32.54
N LYS A 672 -16.82 13.49 -33.05
CA LYS A 672 -17.81 12.60 -33.66
C LYS A 672 -17.70 11.20 -33.05
N LYS A 673 -18.87 10.57 -32.82
CA LYS A 673 -18.99 9.20 -32.34
C LYS A 673 -19.49 8.30 -33.47
N ILE A 674 -18.73 7.25 -33.80
CA ILE A 674 -19.06 6.34 -34.92
C ILE A 674 -18.97 4.87 -34.49
N SER A 675 -19.80 4.03 -35.10
CA SER A 675 -19.74 2.56 -34.95
C SER A 675 -19.05 1.99 -36.19
N LEU A 676 -17.90 1.32 -36.01
CA LEU A 676 -17.16 0.67 -37.09
C LEU A 676 -16.87 -0.79 -36.77
N LYS A 677 -16.88 -1.64 -37.80
CA LYS A 677 -16.38 -3.02 -37.71
C LYS A 677 -14.85 -3.01 -37.60
N GLU A 678 -14.28 -3.98 -36.90
CA GLU A 678 -12.83 -4.15 -36.84
C GLU A 678 -12.23 -4.28 -38.25
N GLY A 679 -11.03 -3.72 -38.46
CA GLY A 679 -10.36 -3.64 -39.75
C GLY A 679 -10.85 -2.52 -40.67
N SER A 680 -11.95 -1.83 -40.32
CA SER A 680 -12.46 -0.71 -41.12
C SER A 680 -11.47 0.47 -41.15
N CYS A 681 -11.55 1.24 -42.23
CA CYS A 681 -10.84 2.50 -42.43
C CYS A 681 -11.55 3.63 -41.67
N ILE A 682 -10.82 4.30 -40.78
CA ILE A 682 -11.25 5.51 -40.09
C ILE A 682 -10.89 6.71 -40.98
N ARG A 683 -11.91 7.53 -41.26
CA ARG A 683 -11.79 8.82 -41.95
C ARG A 683 -12.42 9.91 -41.09
N TRP A 684 -11.87 11.11 -41.12
CA TRP A 684 -12.56 12.26 -40.52
C TRP A 684 -13.81 12.55 -41.34
N PRO A 685 -15.02 12.53 -40.76
CA PRO A 685 -16.22 12.84 -41.52
C PRO A 685 -16.29 14.37 -41.65
N ASP A 686 -15.70 14.91 -42.70
CA ASP A 686 -15.77 16.32 -43.12
C ASP A 686 -17.16 16.72 -43.60
N GLY A 687 -18.06 15.75 -43.78
CA GLY A 687 -19.45 15.98 -44.18
C GLY A 687 -19.74 15.65 -45.64
N ASN A 688 -18.77 15.06 -46.36
CA ASN A 688 -18.95 14.44 -47.67
C ASN A 688 -18.73 12.93 -47.61
#